data_AF-A0A538JKT4-F1
#
_entry.id   AF-A0A538JKT4-F1
#
_cell.length_a   1.000
_cell.length_b   1.000
_cell.length_c   1.000
_cell.angle_alpha   90.00
_cell.angle_beta   90.00
_cell.angle_gamma   90.00
#
_symmetry.space_group_name_H-M   'P 1'
#
loop_
_entity.id
_entity.type
_entity.pdbx_description
1 polymer ?
#
loop_
_entity_poly.entity_id
_entity_poly.type
_entity_poly.pdbx_seq_one_letter_code
_entity_poly.pdbx_strand_id
1 'polypeptide(L)'
;MRADAHLRLLGRCRVSPTVLRRCCSDVEIALQTCFAHRVEFTVLGRLEVRIDGEAAPLGGPKQRALLALLLLNANGVVSRDRLIDALWGEQAPESAQRSLDSYVSRLRTLLGADRIERHPPGYLLRVAPEELDLEQFEQLLEQGRSAADATVASERLSEALRLWRGPALADLLNEPFAASETERLEERRLLALEERIDADLALGRGPELVPDLEQLVADEPFRERPLGQLIVALYRSGRQAEALAAYQDFRHRLADELGLEPGPQLRELEQRILRQDPELLGRSSVRRVLRAPRRRRLVVGTLTLAAVGASAAVGVVLGTRGTSASSIDGANQLVALRGLGAAPVALIGAYGHLWTVNPDKGTVARVDLATRSVGDKIPVHGSPAALAAGGGAIWTTSVPGDSVLRIDPVTDTVTKTVPLDAAPAGALAFGDGGLWIGDLTDNELIELDPVSGTQRRTVPLSVQPTALAIGNGTIWVADYNENRVVEVDLKTGDELSSVHVGTGPSAVAIGAGAVWVANELDGTVSRVDPRRGSVSSTIPVGNGPSAMEVANGSLWVANRYSGTVARIDPNRNAVAGRVRVGGEPVALASARTKIWVASAPLARHHGGTLRLLHTHPITIDPELHFDLLPLQSDNLTADGLVTYNHVPGAAGTQLVPDLALNLPEPTDGGTTYTFRLRRGIRYSDGRPVRASDFRRSIERLFSLRDPRAQARLYFTGIVGARACNAAGAGRCDLSQGIVTDDSSRTVIIHFRTPDPSFLPDLAFRPVPPVPPGTPFHAIGLTPIPGTGPYKIAMASAGEIRYVRNPFFHEWSHAAQPDGNPDQIVTRFGLSRAAAVRAIVGGRADWSADAIPTRMLATLKTRFPGQLHPATIPTTAFFQLNTRLPPFDDIRVRRALSLAIDRRRVVRLFGGPDQATATCQILPPGIPGYRRNCPYTRNPGRAGRWTAPNLAEAERLVAASGTRGTAVTVWDSRDAGNPTSVDEYVARLLRGLGYRASVRLIPHHAFFDSHPRVFKRIQLIQGGWGDTAYGFFAAWFSCRNAFNHGWFCDRRVASENSDAESLAETSPRGAASAWAAIDRQLVAEAAWVPLVDLKGIDFVSARVRNYHFHPYSGMIADQLWLR
;
A
#
# COMPACT_ATOMS: atom_id res chain seq x y z
N MET A 1 70.82 -1.03 37.06
CA MET A 1 71.53 -0.69 35.81
C MET A 1 72.35 -1.89 35.40
N ARG A 2 71.98 -2.55 34.32
CA ARG A 2 72.89 -2.84 33.19
C ARG A 2 72.13 -3.72 32.22
N ALA A 3 72.48 -3.53 30.96
CA ALA A 3 72.06 -4.34 29.84
C ALA A 3 72.30 -5.84 30.10
N ASP A 4 71.65 -6.61 29.22
CA ASP A 4 71.97 -7.97 28.81
C ASP A 4 71.46 -9.19 29.59
N ALA A 5 70.78 -10.02 28.78
CA ALA A 5 70.82 -11.48 28.69
C ALA A 5 70.44 -12.33 29.91
N HIS A 6 69.19 -12.82 29.93
CA HIS A 6 68.83 -14.25 30.02
C HIS A 6 67.29 -14.42 30.02
N LEU A 7 66.84 -15.66 29.73
CA LEU A 7 65.46 -16.21 29.71
C LEU A 7 64.68 -15.98 28.41
N ARG A 8 64.62 -16.90 27.43
CA ARG A 8 64.27 -18.33 27.48
C ARG A 8 63.14 -18.66 28.47
N LEU A 9 62.00 -18.98 27.87
CA LEU A 9 60.94 -19.90 28.30
C LEU A 9 60.04 -19.44 29.46
N LEU A 10 58.77 -19.18 29.11
CA LEU A 10 57.50 -19.67 29.69
C LEU A 10 56.39 -18.81 29.01
N GLY A 11 55.51 -19.31 28.15
CA GLY A 11 54.83 -20.59 28.17
C GLY A 11 53.50 -20.46 28.94
N ARG A 12 52.42 -20.10 28.22
CA ARG A 12 51.00 -20.23 28.59
C ARG A 12 50.51 -19.48 29.85
N CYS A 13 49.83 -18.36 29.65
CA CYS A 13 48.76 -17.90 30.55
C CYS A 13 47.50 -17.56 29.77
N ARG A 14 46.44 -18.37 29.98
CA ARG A 14 45.06 -18.03 29.65
C ARG A 14 44.64 -16.85 30.53
N VAL A 15 44.28 -15.70 29.94
CA VAL A 15 43.65 -14.61 30.68
C VAL A 15 42.14 -14.62 30.40
N SER A 16 41.37 -14.61 31.48
CA SER A 16 39.90 -14.70 31.51
C SER A 16 39.21 -13.48 30.88
N PRO A 17 38.01 -13.61 30.26
CA PRO A 17 37.33 -12.52 29.52
C PRO A 17 36.93 -11.30 30.37
N THR A 18 37.07 -11.38 31.69
CA THR A 18 36.58 -10.37 32.63
C THR A 18 37.57 -9.21 32.85
N VAL A 19 38.86 -9.36 32.49
CA VAL A 19 39.88 -8.32 32.72
C VAL A 19 40.05 -7.37 31.52
N LEU A 20 39.72 -7.79 30.29
CA LEU A 20 39.80 -6.94 29.09
C LEU A 20 38.70 -5.87 29.00
N ARG A 21 37.63 -5.97 29.82
CA ARG A 21 36.51 -5.01 29.81
C ARG A 21 36.75 -3.73 30.61
N ARG A 22 37.92 -3.57 31.27
CA ARG A 22 38.16 -2.45 32.20
C ARG A 22 39.28 -1.47 31.80
N CYS A 23 39.96 -1.66 30.67
CA CYS A 23 41.09 -0.81 30.27
C CYS A 23 40.97 -0.02 28.96
N CYS A 24 39.86 -0.10 28.22
CA CYS A 24 39.69 0.70 27.00
C CYS A 24 38.43 1.55 27.09
N SER A 25 38.56 2.76 27.66
CA SER A 25 37.55 3.80 27.66
C SER A 25 37.87 4.96 26.71
N ASP A 26 38.69 4.73 25.69
CA ASP A 26 38.93 5.65 24.58
C ASP A 26 39.10 4.83 23.28
N VAL A 27 38.09 4.90 22.40
CA VAL A 27 37.95 4.02 21.22
C VAL A 27 38.89 4.41 20.07
N GLU A 28 39.50 5.59 20.11
CA GLU A 28 40.41 6.08 19.07
C GLU A 28 41.83 5.48 19.15
N ILE A 29 42.32 5.11 20.34
CA ILE A 29 43.72 4.67 20.51
C ILE A 29 43.88 3.14 20.30
N ALA A 30 42.81 2.36 20.43
CA ALA A 30 42.86 0.90 20.34
C ALA A 30 42.92 0.34 18.90
N LEU A 31 42.63 1.15 17.87
CA LEU A 31 42.65 0.70 16.47
C LEU A 31 44.05 0.75 15.84
N GLN A 32 44.98 1.54 16.38
CA GLN A 32 46.34 1.67 15.83
C GLN A 32 47.30 0.54 16.23
N THR A 33 46.96 -0.30 17.20
CA THR A 33 47.90 -1.32 17.76
C THR A 33 47.58 -2.77 17.39
N CYS A 34 46.56 -3.03 16.55
CA CYS A 34 46.16 -4.41 16.19
C CYS A 34 46.57 -4.90 14.79
N PHE A 35 47.14 -4.08 13.91
CA PHE A 35 47.53 -4.52 12.56
C PHE A 35 49.04 -4.34 12.34
N ALA A 36 49.77 -5.45 12.24
CA ALA A 36 51.22 -5.47 12.06
C ALA A 36 51.69 -5.10 10.63
N HIS A 37 50.76 -4.92 9.68
CA HIS A 37 51.02 -4.64 8.27
C HIS A 37 50.05 -3.58 7.75
N ARG A 38 50.55 -2.63 6.95
CA ARG A 38 49.74 -1.60 6.28
C ARG A 38 49.10 -2.21 5.04
N VAL A 39 47.77 -2.31 4.98
CA VAL A 39 47.05 -2.88 3.84
C VAL A 39 46.29 -1.78 3.12
N GLU A 40 46.46 -1.68 1.80
CA GLU A 40 45.75 -0.74 0.95
C GLU A 40 44.93 -1.52 -0.07
N PHE A 41 43.63 -1.27 -0.11
CA PHE A 41 42.67 -1.83 -1.04
C PHE A 41 42.27 -0.76 -2.05
N THR A 42 42.34 -1.11 -3.33
CA THR A 42 41.95 -0.20 -4.40
C THR A 42 40.90 -0.81 -5.30
N VAL A 43 39.72 -0.18 -5.39
CA VAL A 43 38.59 -0.61 -6.22
C VAL A 43 38.16 0.43 -7.26
N LEU A 44 38.65 1.68 -7.15
CA LEU A 44 38.40 2.77 -8.09
C LEU A 44 39.31 2.66 -9.32
N GLY A 45 39.16 1.56 -10.04
CA GLY A 45 40.04 1.10 -11.11
C GLY A 45 40.10 -0.43 -11.09
N ARG A 46 41.22 -0.99 -11.56
CA ARG A 46 41.50 -2.42 -11.35
C ARG A 46 41.54 -2.74 -9.85
N LEU A 47 40.99 -3.90 -9.45
CA LEU A 47 41.09 -4.39 -8.08
C LEU A 47 42.56 -4.71 -7.74
N GLU A 48 43.15 -3.98 -6.80
CA GLU A 48 44.50 -4.25 -6.28
C GLU A 48 44.51 -4.23 -4.75
N VAL A 49 45.44 -4.99 -4.18
CA VAL A 49 45.73 -4.96 -2.75
C VAL A 49 47.23 -4.81 -2.59
N ARG A 50 47.66 -3.86 -1.78
CA ARG A 50 49.07 -3.69 -1.41
C ARG A 50 49.23 -3.98 0.07
N ILE A 51 50.21 -4.79 0.43
CA ILE A 51 50.57 -5.10 1.81
C ILE A 51 51.98 -4.58 2.01
N ASP A 52 52.15 -3.61 2.92
CA ASP A 52 53.39 -2.87 3.14
C ASP A 52 53.99 -2.25 1.85
N GLY A 53 53.10 -1.83 0.94
CA GLY A 53 53.47 -1.23 -0.34
C GLY A 53 53.69 -2.21 -1.50
N GLU A 54 53.75 -3.52 -1.23
CA GLU A 54 53.95 -4.57 -2.24
C GLU A 54 52.61 -5.17 -2.72
N ALA A 55 52.47 -5.42 -4.02
CA ALA A 55 51.22 -5.93 -4.61
C ALA A 55 50.96 -7.39 -4.22
N ALA A 56 49.78 -7.67 -3.63
CA ALA A 56 49.39 -9.00 -3.19
C ALA A 56 48.79 -9.83 -4.35
N PRO A 57 49.18 -11.12 -4.50
CA PRO A 57 48.63 -11.98 -5.54
C PRO A 57 47.20 -12.47 -5.20
N LEU A 58 46.18 -11.73 -5.67
CA LEU A 58 44.77 -11.97 -5.37
C LEU A 58 44.14 -13.24 -5.98
N GLY A 59 44.87 -13.98 -6.81
CA GLY A 59 44.39 -15.20 -7.47
C GLY A 59 43.47 -14.94 -8.67
N GLY A 60 42.65 -15.95 -9.02
CA GLY A 60 41.79 -15.94 -10.21
C GLY A 60 40.54 -15.04 -10.10
N PRO A 61 39.79 -14.86 -11.20
CA PRO A 61 38.68 -13.90 -11.29
C PRO A 61 37.63 -14.03 -10.18
N LYS A 62 37.17 -15.25 -9.86
CA LYS A 62 36.18 -15.47 -8.77
C LYS A 62 36.70 -15.13 -7.37
N GLN A 63 38.00 -15.29 -7.11
CA GLN A 63 38.59 -14.92 -5.82
C GLN A 63 38.70 -13.39 -5.69
N ARG A 64 39.06 -12.72 -6.79
CA ARG A 64 39.08 -11.25 -6.90
C ARG A 64 37.68 -10.67 -6.77
N ALA A 65 36.70 -11.25 -7.47
CA ALA A 65 35.28 -10.91 -7.38
C ALA A 65 34.74 -11.02 -5.95
N LEU A 66 35.08 -12.09 -5.23
CA LEU A 66 34.69 -12.27 -3.84
C LEU A 66 35.26 -11.15 -2.96
N LEU A 67 36.53 -10.82 -3.14
CA LEU A 67 37.17 -9.74 -2.39
C LEU A 67 36.52 -8.38 -2.71
N ALA A 68 36.28 -8.08 -3.98
CA ALA A 68 35.57 -6.87 -4.40
C ALA A 68 34.18 -6.77 -3.76
N LEU A 69 33.38 -7.85 -3.78
CA LEU A 69 32.07 -7.89 -3.12
C LEU A 69 32.14 -7.60 -1.62
N LEU A 70 33.16 -8.13 -0.94
CA LEU A 70 33.39 -7.87 0.49
C LEU A 70 33.88 -6.43 0.75
N LEU A 71 34.68 -5.85 -0.14
CA LEU A 71 35.15 -4.46 -0.05
C LEU A 71 34.04 -3.45 -0.35
N LEU A 72 33.18 -3.72 -1.33
CA LEU A 72 31.98 -2.90 -1.61
C LEU A 72 30.96 -2.94 -0.46
N ASN A 73 31.08 -3.93 0.43
CA ASN A 73 30.30 -4.06 1.66
C ASN A 73 31.23 -4.08 2.89
N ALA A 74 32.32 -3.29 2.84
CA ALA A 74 33.33 -3.25 3.90
C ALA A 74 32.69 -3.04 5.28
N ASN A 75 33.23 -3.73 6.29
CA ASN A 75 32.75 -3.69 7.66
C ASN A 75 31.28 -4.16 7.88
N GLY A 76 30.63 -4.71 6.84
CA GLY A 76 29.28 -5.31 6.89
C GLY A 76 29.30 -6.83 6.69
N VAL A 77 28.24 -7.52 7.16
CA VAL A 77 28.08 -8.97 6.96
C VAL A 77 27.36 -9.23 5.64
N VAL A 78 28.00 -9.96 4.72
CA VAL A 78 27.40 -10.43 3.45
C VAL A 78 27.07 -11.91 3.57
N SER A 79 25.81 -12.29 3.33
CA SER A 79 25.36 -13.69 3.46
C SER A 79 26.03 -14.61 2.43
N ARG A 80 26.18 -15.89 2.76
CA ARG A 80 26.74 -16.89 1.83
C ARG A 80 25.94 -16.99 0.54
N ASP A 81 24.61 -16.94 0.64
CA ASP A 81 23.72 -17.05 -0.52
C ASP A 81 23.91 -15.85 -1.45
N ARG A 82 24.00 -14.62 -0.91
CA ARG A 82 24.28 -13.42 -1.70
C ARG A 82 25.66 -13.45 -2.35
N LEU A 83 26.68 -13.93 -1.64
CA LEU A 83 28.02 -14.12 -2.22
C LEU A 83 28.02 -15.16 -3.34
N ILE A 84 27.22 -16.21 -3.22
CA ILE A 84 27.10 -17.24 -4.26
C ILE A 84 26.37 -16.68 -5.49
N ASP A 85 25.21 -16.06 -5.29
CA ASP A 85 24.43 -15.47 -6.39
C ASP A 85 25.24 -14.39 -7.12
N ALA A 86 25.95 -13.53 -6.39
CA ALA A 86 26.76 -12.48 -7.00
C ALA A 86 27.98 -13.03 -7.77
N LEU A 87 28.56 -14.14 -7.31
CA LEU A 87 29.70 -14.77 -7.96
C LEU A 87 29.29 -15.64 -9.16
N TRP A 88 28.15 -16.31 -9.13
CA TRP A 88 27.81 -17.32 -10.16
C TRP A 88 26.48 -17.09 -10.88
N GLY A 89 25.63 -16.18 -10.42
CA GLY A 89 24.30 -15.91 -10.98
C GLY A 89 23.43 -17.18 -11.01
N GLU A 90 22.56 -17.28 -12.02
CA GLU A 90 21.69 -18.44 -12.24
C GLU A 90 22.46 -19.75 -12.57
N GLN A 91 23.78 -19.69 -12.78
CA GLN A 91 24.63 -20.82 -13.19
C GLN A 91 25.52 -21.34 -12.05
N ALA A 92 25.08 -21.20 -10.79
CA ALA A 92 25.83 -21.69 -9.63
C ALA A 92 26.03 -23.23 -9.67
N PRO A 93 27.28 -23.73 -9.62
CA PRO A 93 27.54 -25.16 -9.56
C PRO A 93 27.15 -25.74 -8.19
N GLU A 94 26.84 -27.04 -8.11
CA GLU A 94 26.54 -27.72 -6.84
C GLU A 94 27.68 -27.59 -5.80
N SER A 95 28.91 -27.34 -6.27
CA SER A 95 30.09 -27.11 -5.43
C SER A 95 30.30 -25.64 -5.00
N ALA A 96 29.38 -24.71 -5.31
CA ALA A 96 29.54 -23.28 -5.07
C ALA A 96 29.85 -22.96 -3.59
N GLN A 97 29.15 -23.60 -2.65
CA GLN A 97 29.41 -23.41 -1.22
C GLN A 97 30.82 -23.81 -0.80
N ARG A 98 31.31 -24.96 -1.29
CA ARG A 98 32.68 -25.42 -1.01
C ARG A 98 33.72 -24.52 -1.68
N SER A 99 33.41 -24.02 -2.87
CA SER A 99 34.28 -23.11 -3.62
C SER A 99 34.40 -21.75 -2.94
N LEU A 100 33.29 -21.21 -2.43
CA LEU A 100 33.25 -19.99 -1.63
C LEU A 100 34.14 -20.13 -0.37
N ASP A 101 34.00 -21.23 0.37
CA ASP A 101 34.81 -21.50 1.56
C ASP A 101 36.31 -21.59 1.22
N SER A 102 36.65 -22.21 0.08
CA SER A 102 38.04 -22.24 -0.40
C SER A 102 38.58 -20.86 -0.74
N TYR A 103 37.78 -19.99 -1.39
CA TYR A 103 38.23 -18.63 -1.72
C TYR A 103 38.41 -17.77 -0.48
N VAL A 104 37.48 -17.85 0.49
CA VAL A 104 37.63 -17.17 1.80
C VAL A 104 38.89 -17.64 2.53
N SER A 105 39.17 -18.94 2.52
CA SER A 105 40.39 -19.47 3.17
C SER A 105 41.68 -18.93 2.54
N ARG A 106 41.72 -18.78 1.21
CA ARG A 106 42.88 -18.21 0.51
C ARG A 106 43.03 -16.72 0.80
N LEU A 107 41.93 -15.97 0.78
CA LEU A 107 41.94 -14.55 1.13
C LEU A 107 42.38 -14.32 2.59
N ARG A 108 41.96 -15.15 3.55
CA ARG A 108 42.46 -15.11 4.94
C ARG A 108 43.95 -15.38 5.06
N THR A 109 44.48 -16.27 4.23
CA THR A 109 45.93 -16.55 4.22
C THR A 109 46.70 -15.35 3.68
N LEU A 110 46.12 -14.62 2.73
CA LEU A 110 46.74 -13.46 2.08
C LEU A 110 46.65 -12.18 2.92
N LEU A 111 45.48 -11.88 3.48
CA LEU A 111 45.17 -10.61 4.17
C LEU A 111 45.37 -10.69 5.69
N GLY A 112 45.52 -11.90 6.25
CA GLY A 112 45.50 -12.17 7.69
C GLY A 112 44.19 -12.80 8.14
N ALA A 113 44.29 -13.78 9.05
CA ALA A 113 43.15 -14.61 9.47
C ALA A 113 42.01 -13.80 10.12
N ASP A 114 42.37 -12.69 10.79
CA ASP A 114 41.45 -11.84 11.55
C ASP A 114 40.75 -10.78 10.69
N ARG A 115 41.14 -10.61 9.42
CA ARG A 115 40.54 -9.61 8.52
C ARG A 115 39.19 -10.04 7.98
N ILE A 116 39.00 -11.32 7.67
CA ILE A 116 37.72 -11.85 7.20
C ILE A 116 37.09 -12.69 8.31
N GLU A 117 36.02 -12.21 8.92
CA GLU A 117 35.33 -12.90 10.00
C GLU A 117 34.13 -13.70 9.48
N ARG A 118 33.85 -14.83 10.14
CA ARG A 118 32.62 -15.60 9.88
C ARG A 118 31.54 -15.15 10.86
N HIS A 119 30.56 -14.41 10.36
CA HIS A 119 29.41 -13.95 11.12
C HIS A 119 28.12 -14.49 10.47
N PRO A 120 27.39 -15.44 11.09
CA PRO A 120 26.17 -15.97 10.49
C PRO A 120 25.19 -14.84 10.11
N PRO A 121 24.62 -14.85 8.87
CA PRO A 121 24.64 -15.95 7.91
C PRO A 121 25.81 -15.98 6.90
N GLY A 122 26.87 -15.17 7.04
CA GLY A 122 28.00 -15.17 6.09
C GLY A 122 29.33 -14.62 6.58
N TYR A 123 29.92 -13.70 5.81
CA TYR A 123 31.29 -13.20 5.99
C TYR A 123 31.34 -11.69 6.05
N LEU A 124 32.27 -11.15 6.82
CA LEU A 124 32.55 -9.72 6.97
C LEU A 124 34.05 -9.49 6.75
N LEU A 125 34.41 -8.45 5.99
CA LEU A 125 35.80 -8.00 5.84
C LEU A 125 36.02 -6.72 6.67
N ARG A 126 37.00 -6.75 7.57
CA ARG A 126 37.43 -5.61 8.38
C ARG A 126 38.41 -4.75 7.60
N VAL A 127 38.02 -3.51 7.33
CA VAL A 127 38.82 -2.47 6.68
C VAL A 127 38.98 -1.33 7.68
N ALA A 128 40.21 -0.93 7.97
CA ALA A 128 40.48 0.20 8.83
C ALA A 128 40.32 1.52 8.05
N PRO A 129 40.09 2.66 8.73
CA PRO A 129 40.01 3.95 8.06
C PRO A 129 41.22 4.20 7.16
N GLU A 130 40.99 4.77 5.99
CA GLU A 130 42.00 5.05 4.96
C GLU A 130 42.63 3.81 4.29
N GLU A 131 42.24 2.58 4.62
CA GLU A 131 42.75 1.40 3.91
C GLU A 131 42.04 1.17 2.56
N LEU A 132 40.86 1.74 2.33
CA LEU A 132 40.09 1.55 1.10
C LEU A 132 39.91 2.88 0.34
N ASP A 133 40.35 2.92 -0.92
CA ASP A 133 40.24 4.12 -1.78
C ASP A 133 38.80 4.59 -2.01
N LEU A 134 37.83 3.68 -2.00
CA LEU A 134 36.41 4.02 -2.05
C LEU A 134 35.96 4.83 -0.82
N GLU A 135 36.35 4.43 0.38
CA GLU A 135 36.02 5.18 1.61
C GLU A 135 36.70 6.56 1.61
N GLN A 136 37.97 6.63 1.15
CA GLN A 136 38.68 7.90 1.00
C GLN A 136 37.99 8.82 -0.02
N PHE A 137 37.57 8.28 -1.16
CA PHE A 137 36.83 9.03 -2.19
C PHE A 137 35.52 9.59 -1.64
N GLU A 138 34.76 8.78 -0.91
CA GLU A 138 33.50 9.20 -0.29
C GLU A 138 33.71 10.32 0.72
N GLN A 139 34.76 10.22 1.54
CA GLN A 139 35.11 11.24 2.51
C GLN A 139 35.53 12.55 1.85
N LEU A 140 36.38 12.50 0.81
CA LEU A 140 36.83 13.67 0.07
C LEU A 140 35.69 14.33 -0.73
N LEU A 141 34.77 13.53 -1.28
CA LEU A 141 33.57 14.02 -1.96
C LEU A 141 32.68 14.82 -0.98
N GLU A 142 32.46 14.30 0.22
CA GLU A 142 31.66 14.98 1.24
C GLU A 142 32.34 16.24 1.78
N GLN A 143 33.65 16.19 2.01
CA GLN A 143 34.44 17.37 2.38
C GLN A 143 34.39 18.46 1.30
N GLY A 144 34.45 18.06 0.03
CA GLY A 144 34.34 18.96 -1.10
C GLY A 144 32.98 19.64 -1.20
N ARG A 145 31.89 18.87 -1.01
CA ARG A 145 30.51 19.37 -1.03
C ARG A 145 30.17 20.31 0.13
N SER A 146 30.71 20.01 1.31
CA SER A 146 30.47 20.79 2.53
C SER A 146 31.39 22.00 2.67
N ALA A 147 32.40 22.15 1.80
CA ALA A 147 33.31 23.28 1.81
C ALA A 147 32.60 24.57 1.39
N ALA A 148 32.57 25.57 2.28
CA ALA A 148 32.03 26.89 1.98
C ALA A 148 32.95 27.72 1.06
N ASP A 149 34.24 27.40 1.03
CA ASP A 149 35.23 28.04 0.15
C ASP A 149 35.39 27.22 -1.14
N ALA A 150 35.15 27.85 -2.29
CA ALA A 150 35.24 27.21 -3.60
C ALA A 150 36.66 26.68 -3.92
N THR A 151 37.71 27.27 -3.35
CA THR A 151 39.09 26.78 -3.47
C THR A 151 39.25 25.44 -2.79
N VAL A 152 38.77 25.34 -1.54
CA VAL A 152 38.82 24.09 -0.75
C VAL A 152 37.94 23.03 -1.40
N ALA A 153 36.76 23.40 -1.90
CA ALA A 153 35.89 22.49 -2.64
C ALA A 153 36.59 21.92 -3.88
N SER A 154 37.16 22.79 -4.73
CA SER A 154 37.90 22.38 -5.94
C SER A 154 39.09 21.47 -5.61
N GLU A 155 39.87 21.79 -4.56
CA GLU A 155 41.02 20.99 -4.13
C GLU A 155 40.62 19.58 -3.66
N ARG A 156 39.62 19.47 -2.78
CA ARG A 156 39.16 18.18 -2.23
C ARG A 156 38.50 17.30 -3.27
N LEU A 157 37.69 17.87 -4.16
CA LEU A 157 37.06 17.12 -5.26
C LEU A 157 38.10 16.69 -6.29
N SER A 158 39.13 17.49 -6.54
CA SER A 158 40.28 17.11 -7.38
C SER A 158 41.13 16.00 -6.76
N GLU A 159 41.25 15.96 -5.43
CA GLU A 159 41.89 14.87 -4.70
C GLU A 159 41.06 13.58 -4.79
N ALA A 160 39.74 13.68 -4.61
CA ALA A 160 38.80 12.57 -4.76
C ALA A 160 38.89 11.94 -6.16
N LEU A 161 38.84 12.77 -7.22
CA LEU A 161 38.90 12.30 -8.60
C LEU A 161 40.26 11.67 -8.96
N ARG A 162 41.36 12.05 -8.30
CA ARG A 162 42.68 11.44 -8.51
C ARG A 162 42.80 10.01 -7.99
N LEU A 163 41.88 9.56 -7.12
CA LEU A 163 41.83 8.17 -6.66
C LEU A 163 41.39 7.20 -7.77
N TRP A 164 40.71 7.71 -8.80
CA TRP A 164 40.23 6.93 -9.94
C TRP A 164 41.35 6.67 -10.94
N ARG A 165 41.65 5.38 -11.18
CA ARG A 165 42.71 4.92 -12.10
C ARG A 165 42.16 4.33 -13.41
N GLY A 166 40.90 4.64 -13.75
CA GLY A 166 40.14 4.06 -14.85
C GLY A 166 38.74 3.65 -14.40
N PRO A 167 38.00 2.89 -15.22
CA PRO A 167 36.69 2.36 -14.84
C PRO A 167 36.77 1.56 -13.54
N ALA A 168 35.82 1.76 -12.62
CA ALA A 168 35.73 0.96 -11.41
C ALA A 168 35.68 -0.53 -11.74
N LEU A 169 36.40 -1.35 -10.98
CA LEU A 169 36.47 -2.80 -11.13
C LEU A 169 36.80 -3.27 -12.58
N ALA A 170 37.64 -2.53 -13.30
CA ALA A 170 37.91 -2.76 -14.73
C ALA A 170 38.30 -4.20 -15.11
N ASP A 171 38.90 -4.97 -14.19
CA ASP A 171 39.30 -6.37 -14.42
C ASP A 171 38.21 -7.40 -14.10
N LEU A 172 37.07 -6.96 -13.56
CA LEU A 172 35.95 -7.80 -13.15
C LEU A 172 34.68 -7.54 -13.95
N LEU A 173 34.72 -6.74 -15.03
CA LEU A 173 33.55 -6.37 -15.83
C LEU A 173 32.75 -7.58 -16.38
N ASN A 174 33.39 -8.75 -16.51
CA ASN A 174 32.73 -9.99 -16.95
C ASN A 174 32.08 -10.79 -15.80
N GLU A 175 32.17 -10.32 -14.55
CA GLU A 175 31.55 -10.96 -13.39
C GLU A 175 30.12 -10.44 -13.18
N PRO A 176 29.15 -11.31 -12.82
CA PRO A 176 27.72 -10.95 -12.84
C PRO A 176 27.34 -9.70 -12.03
N PHE A 177 27.98 -9.48 -10.89
CA PHE A 177 27.70 -8.33 -10.02
C PHE A 177 28.38 -7.02 -10.48
N ALA A 178 29.42 -7.11 -11.31
CA ALA A 178 30.34 -6.00 -11.51
C ALA A 178 29.76 -4.89 -12.38
N ALA A 179 28.89 -5.23 -13.34
CA ALA A 179 28.29 -4.24 -14.24
C ALA A 179 27.49 -3.16 -13.47
N SER A 180 26.58 -3.58 -12.58
CA SER A 180 25.76 -2.67 -11.77
C SER A 180 26.57 -1.88 -10.74
N GLU A 181 27.56 -2.52 -10.12
CA GLU A 181 28.42 -1.83 -9.13
C GLU A 181 29.38 -0.84 -9.80
N THR A 182 29.86 -1.15 -11.02
CA THR A 182 30.68 -0.22 -11.81
C THR A 182 29.86 1.00 -12.21
N GLU A 183 28.65 0.81 -12.74
CA GLU A 183 27.75 1.91 -13.10
C GLU A 183 27.43 2.80 -11.89
N ARG A 184 27.12 2.20 -10.72
CA ARG A 184 26.90 2.94 -9.47
C ARG A 184 28.10 3.80 -9.07
N LEU A 185 29.31 3.25 -9.21
CA LEU A 185 30.54 3.94 -8.85
C LEU A 185 30.86 5.06 -9.85
N GLU A 186 30.79 4.80 -11.16
CA GLU A 186 31.00 5.83 -12.19
C GLU A 186 29.98 6.97 -12.07
N GLU A 187 28.73 6.70 -11.70
CA GLU A 187 27.74 7.76 -11.42
C GLU A 187 28.21 8.68 -10.28
N ARG A 188 28.84 8.13 -9.24
CA ARG A 188 29.39 8.96 -8.14
C ARG A 188 30.63 9.72 -8.57
N ARG A 189 31.44 9.16 -9.47
CA ARG A 189 32.55 9.89 -10.10
C ARG A 189 32.05 11.08 -10.91
N LEU A 190 30.99 10.89 -11.71
CA LEU A 190 30.35 11.95 -12.48
C LEU A 190 29.82 13.05 -11.57
N LEU A 191 29.17 12.70 -10.47
CA LEU A 191 28.75 13.68 -9.46
C LEU A 191 29.94 14.46 -8.88
N ALA A 192 31.05 13.79 -8.53
CA ALA A 192 32.24 14.47 -8.03
C ALA A 192 32.85 15.42 -9.07
N LEU A 193 32.82 15.03 -10.34
CA LEU A 193 33.27 15.85 -11.47
C LEU A 193 32.39 17.08 -11.65
N GLU A 194 31.06 16.92 -11.62
CA GLU A 194 30.10 18.02 -11.70
C GLU A 194 30.29 19.03 -10.55
N GLU A 195 30.40 18.55 -9.30
CA GLU A 195 30.64 19.43 -8.14
C GLU A 195 31.98 20.17 -8.26
N ARG A 196 33.04 19.51 -8.76
CA ARG A 196 34.34 20.16 -8.98
C ARG A 196 34.22 21.29 -10.01
N ILE A 197 33.49 21.03 -11.09
CA ILE A 197 33.25 22.01 -12.15
C ILE A 197 32.47 23.21 -11.61
N ASP A 198 31.47 23.00 -10.76
CA ASP A 198 30.75 24.12 -10.12
C ASP A 198 31.69 24.97 -9.24
N ALA A 199 32.59 24.33 -8.48
CA ALA A 199 33.60 25.03 -7.69
C ALA A 199 34.58 25.82 -8.58
N ASP A 200 35.09 25.21 -9.65
CA ASP A 200 36.00 25.87 -10.60
C ASP A 200 35.31 27.03 -11.36
N LEU A 201 34.03 26.89 -11.71
CA LEU A 201 33.21 27.96 -12.28
C LEU A 201 33.04 29.11 -11.29
N ALA A 202 32.84 28.83 -9.99
CA ALA A 202 32.75 29.84 -8.95
C ALA A 202 34.09 30.59 -8.75
N LEU A 203 35.23 29.92 -8.97
CA LEU A 203 36.57 30.50 -8.97
C LEU A 203 36.90 31.32 -10.23
N GLY A 204 35.99 31.37 -11.21
CA GLY A 204 36.18 32.09 -12.47
C GLY A 204 37.02 31.35 -13.51
N ARG A 205 37.26 30.04 -13.34
CA ARG A 205 38.06 29.19 -14.24
C ARG A 205 37.22 28.59 -15.39
N GLY A 206 36.14 29.26 -15.77
CA GLY A 206 35.20 28.77 -16.78
C GLY A 206 35.81 28.56 -18.17
N PRO A 207 36.63 29.50 -18.70
CA PRO A 207 37.23 29.34 -20.03
C PRO A 207 38.10 28.08 -20.16
N GLU A 208 38.84 27.72 -19.10
CA GLU A 208 39.71 26.55 -19.10
C GLU A 208 38.93 25.22 -19.08
N LEU A 209 37.70 25.21 -18.57
CA LEU A 209 36.85 24.02 -18.45
C LEU A 209 36.07 23.67 -19.72
N VAL A 210 35.97 24.58 -20.70
CA VAL A 210 35.12 24.39 -21.89
C VAL A 210 35.45 23.10 -22.67
N PRO A 211 36.72 22.77 -22.98
CA PRO A 211 37.02 21.54 -23.72
C PRO A 211 36.63 20.27 -22.95
N ASP A 212 36.86 20.24 -21.64
CA ASP A 212 36.50 19.10 -20.78
C ASP A 212 34.98 18.94 -20.67
N LEU A 213 34.25 20.06 -20.61
CA LEU A 213 32.79 20.09 -20.58
C LEU A 213 32.16 19.70 -21.93
N GLU A 214 32.76 20.11 -23.05
CA GLU A 214 32.33 19.65 -24.40
C GLU A 214 32.48 18.13 -24.52
N GLN A 215 33.60 17.57 -24.05
CA GLN A 215 33.82 16.12 -24.03
C GLN A 215 32.83 15.42 -23.09
N LEU A 216 32.62 15.93 -21.88
CA LEU A 216 31.68 15.35 -20.92
C LEU A 216 30.23 15.35 -21.43
N VAL A 217 29.80 16.41 -22.12
CA VAL A 217 28.47 16.47 -22.77
C VAL A 217 28.37 15.53 -23.97
N ALA A 218 29.47 15.26 -24.66
CA ALA A 218 29.50 14.28 -25.74
C ALA A 218 29.39 12.84 -25.20
N ASP A 219 30.07 12.55 -24.09
CA ASP A 219 30.07 11.25 -23.42
C ASP A 219 28.74 10.99 -22.69
N GLU A 220 28.10 12.04 -22.15
CA GLU A 220 26.83 11.99 -21.39
C GLU A 220 25.72 12.84 -22.06
N PRO A 221 25.26 12.45 -23.27
CA PRO A 221 24.47 13.32 -24.16
C PRO A 221 23.08 13.71 -23.66
N PHE A 222 22.59 13.09 -22.58
CA PHE A 222 21.27 13.36 -21.98
C PHE A 222 21.36 13.92 -20.55
N ARG A 223 22.56 14.21 -20.06
CA ARG A 223 22.76 14.72 -18.70
C ARG A 223 22.73 16.24 -18.72
N GLU A 224 21.70 16.83 -18.11
CA GLU A 224 21.46 18.29 -18.20
C GLU A 224 22.49 19.14 -17.43
N ARG A 225 23.04 18.63 -16.32
CA ARG A 225 23.92 19.41 -15.43
C ARG A 225 25.26 19.78 -16.09
N PRO A 226 26.01 18.87 -16.73
CA PRO A 226 27.21 19.21 -17.49
C PRO A 226 26.93 20.20 -18.63
N LEU A 227 25.78 20.07 -19.29
CA LEU A 227 25.38 21.03 -20.32
C LEU A 227 25.12 22.42 -19.72
N GLY A 228 24.41 22.51 -18.60
CA GLY A 228 24.21 23.78 -17.89
C GLY A 228 25.55 24.43 -17.52
N GLN A 229 26.52 23.64 -17.04
CA GLN A 229 27.87 24.10 -16.74
C GLN A 229 28.62 24.58 -17.99
N LEU A 230 28.51 23.86 -19.12
CA LEU A 230 29.07 24.27 -20.41
C LEU A 230 28.48 25.59 -20.89
N ILE A 231 27.15 25.73 -20.83
CA ILE A 231 26.43 26.95 -21.22
C ILE A 231 26.89 28.14 -20.36
N VAL A 232 27.03 27.95 -19.04
CA VAL A 232 27.55 29.00 -18.13
C VAL A 232 29.01 29.34 -18.46
N ALA A 233 29.87 28.35 -18.69
CA ALA A 233 31.28 28.54 -19.05
C ALA A 233 31.43 29.34 -20.36
N LEU A 234 30.68 28.95 -21.40
CA LEU A 234 30.63 29.63 -22.69
C LEU A 234 30.12 31.06 -22.56
N TYR A 235 29.03 31.26 -21.80
CA TYR A 235 28.45 32.59 -21.57
C TYR A 235 29.43 33.52 -20.83
N ARG A 236 30.05 33.05 -19.74
CA ARG A 236 31.07 33.82 -18.98
C ARG A 236 32.32 34.13 -19.80
N SER A 237 32.61 33.32 -20.82
CA SER A 237 33.72 33.54 -21.77
C SER A 237 33.36 34.50 -22.91
N GLY A 238 32.15 35.09 -22.91
CA GLY A 238 31.67 35.97 -23.97
C GLY A 238 31.20 35.22 -25.25
N ARG A 239 31.10 33.90 -25.21
CA ARG A 239 30.65 33.02 -26.32
C ARG A 239 29.15 32.75 -26.23
N GLN A 240 28.34 33.80 -26.08
CA GLN A 240 26.88 33.70 -25.88
C GLN A 240 26.16 32.92 -26.99
N ALA A 241 26.55 33.13 -28.25
CA ALA A 241 25.93 32.43 -29.39
C ALA A 241 26.14 30.91 -29.29
N GLU A 242 27.31 30.48 -28.83
CA GLU A 242 27.65 29.06 -28.67
C GLU A 242 26.95 28.47 -27.45
N ALA A 243 26.80 29.24 -26.36
CA ALA A 243 26.00 28.84 -25.20
C ALA A 243 24.52 28.57 -25.57
N LEU A 244 23.92 29.45 -26.39
CA LEU A 244 22.54 29.24 -26.88
C LEU A 244 22.46 28.12 -27.91
N ALA A 245 23.47 27.94 -28.77
CA ALA A 245 23.52 26.84 -29.72
C ALA A 245 23.56 25.49 -28.99
N ALA A 246 24.42 25.34 -27.97
CA ALA A 246 24.52 24.12 -27.18
C ALA A 246 23.19 23.75 -26.50
N TYR A 247 22.46 24.75 -26.00
CA TYR A 247 21.11 24.55 -25.46
C TYR A 247 20.12 24.07 -26.53
N GLN A 248 20.10 24.71 -27.69
CA GLN A 248 19.16 24.36 -28.77
C GLN A 248 19.47 22.97 -29.35
N ASP A 249 20.74 22.64 -29.54
CA ASP A 249 21.17 21.32 -30.02
C ASP A 249 20.75 20.22 -29.04
N PHE A 250 20.91 20.45 -27.74
CA PHE A 250 20.46 19.52 -26.72
C PHE A 250 18.94 19.42 -26.64
N ARG A 251 18.22 20.54 -26.76
CA ARG A 251 16.76 20.57 -26.82
C ARG A 251 16.24 19.77 -28.00
N HIS A 252 16.85 19.94 -29.18
CA HIS A 252 16.55 19.15 -30.36
C HIS A 252 16.84 17.67 -30.12
N ARG A 253 18.00 17.33 -29.56
CA ARG A 253 18.35 15.94 -29.23
C ARG A 253 17.40 15.30 -28.22
N LEU A 254 17.03 16.00 -27.15
CA LEU A 254 16.04 15.55 -26.17
C LEU A 254 14.66 15.35 -26.79
N ALA A 255 14.23 16.28 -27.64
CA ALA A 255 12.94 16.19 -28.31
C ALA A 255 12.92 15.05 -29.35
N ASP A 256 13.99 14.90 -30.13
CA ASP A 256 14.09 13.94 -31.23
C ASP A 256 14.35 12.51 -30.74
N GLU A 257 15.21 12.32 -29.73
CA GLU A 257 15.61 11.00 -29.24
C GLU A 257 14.82 10.53 -28.01
N LEU A 258 14.40 11.44 -27.12
CA LEU A 258 13.69 11.11 -25.88
C LEU A 258 12.26 11.67 -25.79
N GLY A 259 11.84 12.55 -26.70
CA GLY A 259 10.54 13.26 -26.68
C GLY A 259 10.30 14.08 -25.40
N LEU A 260 11.38 14.53 -24.77
CA LEU A 260 11.35 15.34 -23.56
C LEU A 260 11.72 16.79 -23.91
N GLU A 261 11.29 17.73 -23.08
CA GLU A 261 11.78 19.10 -23.11
C GLU A 261 12.83 19.28 -22.00
N PRO A 262 13.79 20.21 -22.17
CA PRO A 262 14.77 20.53 -21.15
C PRO A 262 14.13 20.86 -19.79
N GLY A 263 14.76 20.41 -18.71
CA GLY A 263 14.36 20.70 -17.35
C GLY A 263 14.23 22.21 -17.04
N PRO A 264 13.50 22.57 -15.98
CA PRO A 264 13.24 23.97 -15.63
C PRO A 264 14.52 24.79 -15.40
N GLN A 265 15.56 24.19 -14.80
CA GLN A 265 16.84 24.85 -14.52
C GLN A 265 17.55 25.28 -15.81
N LEU A 266 17.54 24.43 -16.85
CA LEU A 266 18.19 24.69 -18.12
C LEU A 266 17.40 25.71 -18.96
N ARG A 267 16.06 25.63 -18.94
CA ARG A 267 15.16 26.63 -19.54
C ARG A 267 15.31 28.01 -18.89
N GLU A 268 15.43 28.05 -17.57
CA GLU A 268 15.67 29.29 -16.85
C GLU A 268 17.03 29.88 -17.21
N LEU A 269 18.08 29.05 -17.29
CA LEU A 269 19.41 29.49 -17.71
C LEU A 269 19.39 30.11 -19.12
N GLU A 270 18.72 29.50 -20.09
CA GLU A 270 18.50 30.08 -21.42
C GLU A 270 17.84 31.47 -21.32
N GLN A 271 16.74 31.58 -20.56
CA GLN A 271 16.03 32.85 -20.39
C GLN A 271 16.88 33.92 -19.70
N ARG A 272 17.73 33.54 -18.74
CA ARG A 272 18.65 34.46 -18.07
C ARG A 272 19.74 34.94 -19.02
N ILE A 273 20.26 34.08 -19.89
CA ILE A 273 21.21 34.44 -20.95
C ILE A 273 20.57 35.38 -21.98
N LEU A 274 19.34 35.09 -22.43
CA LEU A 274 18.59 35.94 -23.37
C LEU A 274 18.31 37.33 -22.79
N ARG A 275 18.10 37.42 -21.47
CA ARG A 275 17.90 38.69 -20.74
C ARG A 275 19.19 39.38 -20.30
N GLN A 276 20.36 38.79 -20.60
CA GLN A 276 21.67 39.27 -20.18
C GLN A 276 21.76 39.51 -18.67
N ASP A 277 21.28 38.55 -17.87
CA ASP A 277 21.25 38.66 -16.42
C ASP A 277 22.67 38.91 -15.84
N PRO A 278 22.90 40.03 -15.14
CA PRO A 278 24.22 40.37 -14.59
C PRO A 278 24.70 39.37 -13.52
N GLU A 279 23.80 38.63 -12.86
CA GLU A 279 24.18 37.62 -11.86
C GLU A 279 24.86 36.39 -12.49
N LEU A 280 24.65 36.12 -13.78
CA LEU A 280 25.27 35.01 -14.49
C LEU A 280 26.78 35.20 -14.73
N LEU A 281 27.26 36.46 -14.74
CA LEU A 281 28.67 36.78 -15.03
C LEU A 281 29.62 36.45 -13.86
N GLY A 282 29.08 36.04 -12.71
CA GLY A 282 29.85 35.77 -11.49
C GLY A 282 30.52 37.03 -10.93
N ARG A 283 31.01 36.98 -9.68
CA ARG A 283 31.79 38.08 -9.09
C ARG A 283 33.17 38.14 -9.76
N SER A 284 33.26 38.74 -10.94
CA SER A 284 34.52 39.00 -11.62
C SER A 284 35.31 40.09 -10.90
N SER A 285 36.44 39.74 -10.29
CA SER A 285 37.49 40.71 -9.94
C SER A 285 38.15 41.17 -11.24
N VAL A 286 37.79 42.37 -11.70
CA VAL A 286 38.24 42.92 -12.97
C VAL A 286 39.71 43.33 -12.86
N ARG A 287 40.62 42.60 -13.51
CA ARG A 287 41.95 43.11 -13.88
C ARG A 287 41.95 43.46 -15.37
N ARG A 288 42.05 44.77 -15.64
CA ARG A 288 41.91 45.42 -16.95
C ARG A 288 43.15 45.19 -17.82
N VAL A 289 43.02 44.65 -19.04
CA VAL A 289 44.05 44.73 -20.09
C VAL A 289 43.39 45.07 -21.44
N LEU A 290 44.08 45.94 -22.19
CA LEU A 290 43.65 46.67 -23.39
C LEU A 290 43.62 45.83 -24.69
N ARG A 291 42.74 46.25 -25.60
CA ARG A 291 42.43 45.70 -26.95
C ARG A 291 43.60 45.75 -27.95
N ALA A 292 43.56 44.82 -28.92
CA ALA A 292 44.03 45.02 -30.31
C ALA A 292 43.09 44.31 -31.33
N PRO A 293 42.96 44.77 -32.61
CA PRO A 293 41.84 44.37 -33.48
C PRO A 293 42.20 43.50 -34.71
N ARG A 294 41.18 42.74 -35.16
CA ARG A 294 40.79 42.32 -36.53
C ARG A 294 41.71 41.40 -37.36
N ARG A 295 41.09 40.33 -37.92
CA ARG A 295 40.88 40.16 -39.38
C ARG A 295 39.82 39.11 -39.71
N ARG A 296 38.98 39.45 -40.70
CA ARG A 296 37.93 38.63 -41.36
C ARG A 296 38.55 37.59 -42.29
N ARG A 297 37.88 36.44 -42.49
CA ARG A 297 37.64 35.83 -43.82
C ARG A 297 36.30 35.06 -43.85
N LEU A 298 35.58 35.27 -44.95
CA LEU A 298 34.37 34.58 -45.43
C LEU A 298 34.73 33.27 -46.16
N VAL A 299 33.74 32.37 -46.30
CA VAL A 299 33.28 31.60 -47.51
C VAL A 299 32.41 30.43 -46.97
N VAL A 300 31.07 30.42 -47.06
CA VAL A 300 30.12 30.17 -48.18
C VAL A 300 30.01 28.71 -48.64
N GLY A 301 28.77 28.19 -48.61
CA GLY A 301 28.21 27.12 -49.45
C GLY A 301 28.27 25.71 -48.82
N THR A 302 27.25 24.84 -48.82
CA THR A 302 25.97 24.78 -49.57
C THR A 302 25.04 23.74 -48.93
N LEU A 303 23.74 24.00 -49.04
CA LEU A 303 22.59 23.11 -48.80
C LEU A 303 22.47 22.00 -49.86
N THR A 304 21.98 20.83 -49.44
CA THR A 304 21.02 20.03 -50.23
C THR A 304 20.06 19.25 -49.32
N LEU A 305 18.76 19.51 -49.51
CA LEU A 305 17.63 18.68 -49.05
C LEU A 305 17.38 17.54 -50.06
N ALA A 306 16.89 16.38 -49.59
CA ALA A 306 15.49 15.94 -49.79
C ALA A 306 15.28 14.40 -49.73
N ALA A 307 14.08 14.06 -49.23
CA ALA A 307 13.16 13.02 -49.73
C ALA A 307 12.92 11.73 -48.90
N VAL A 308 11.81 11.82 -48.15
CA VAL A 308 10.72 10.85 -47.90
C VAL A 308 10.76 9.51 -48.67
N GLY A 309 10.53 8.43 -47.91
CA GLY A 309 10.05 7.14 -48.44
C GLY A 309 9.35 6.31 -47.35
N ALA A 310 8.02 6.19 -47.44
CA ALA A 310 7.21 5.28 -46.63
C ALA A 310 7.21 3.87 -47.25
N SER A 311 7.23 2.82 -46.42
CA SER A 311 6.89 1.45 -46.82
C SER A 311 6.33 0.67 -45.64
N ALA A 312 5.12 0.14 -45.83
CA ALA A 312 4.41 -0.74 -44.92
C ALA A 312 5.04 -2.15 -44.90
N ALA A 313 5.03 -2.80 -43.74
CA ALA A 313 5.25 -4.24 -43.64
C ALA A 313 4.25 -4.85 -42.64
N VAL A 314 3.30 -5.60 -43.19
CA VAL A 314 2.44 -6.54 -42.47
C VAL A 314 3.26 -7.81 -42.21
N GLY A 315 3.43 -8.17 -40.94
CA GLY A 315 4.06 -9.43 -40.52
C GLY A 315 3.16 -10.19 -39.57
N VAL A 316 2.64 -11.33 -40.03
CA VAL A 316 1.94 -12.33 -39.21
C VAL A 316 2.98 -13.10 -38.40
N VAL A 317 2.80 -13.20 -37.07
CA VAL A 317 3.53 -14.16 -36.22
C VAL A 317 2.52 -14.93 -35.36
N LEU A 318 2.45 -16.23 -35.61
CA LEU A 318 1.81 -17.24 -34.77
C LEU A 318 2.80 -17.73 -33.71
N GLY A 319 2.39 -17.78 -32.43
CA GLY A 319 2.97 -18.72 -31.44
C GLY A 319 3.63 -18.13 -30.18
N THR A 320 2.82 -17.90 -29.14
CA THR A 320 3.12 -17.85 -27.68
C THR A 320 3.90 -16.66 -27.08
N ARG A 321 3.26 -16.03 -26.06
CA ARG A 321 3.62 -14.81 -25.28
C ARG A 321 3.43 -13.47 -26.01
N GLY A 322 2.20 -13.17 -26.42
CA GLY A 322 1.85 -11.93 -27.12
C GLY A 322 1.71 -10.71 -26.21
N THR A 323 2.68 -9.79 -26.28
CA THR A 323 2.45 -8.35 -26.02
C THR A 323 1.92 -7.70 -27.31
N SER A 324 0.79 -7.02 -27.25
CA SER A 324 0.25 -6.27 -28.39
C SER A 324 0.58 -4.78 -28.20
N ALA A 325 1.33 -4.19 -29.14
CA ALA A 325 1.45 -2.74 -29.24
C ALA A 325 0.38 -2.25 -30.23
N SER A 326 -0.41 -1.26 -29.83
CA SER A 326 -1.43 -0.63 -30.69
C SER A 326 -1.05 0.84 -30.87
N SER A 327 -1.05 1.33 -32.11
CA SER A 327 -0.64 2.70 -32.44
C SER A 327 -1.85 3.58 -32.70
N ILE A 328 -1.84 4.80 -32.14
CA ILE A 328 -2.65 5.93 -32.64
C ILE A 328 -1.67 6.96 -33.22
N ASP A 329 -1.14 6.71 -34.42
CA ASP A 329 -0.16 7.55 -35.14
C ASP A 329 1.24 7.72 -34.51
N GLY A 330 2.22 8.03 -35.37
CA GLY A 330 3.67 7.79 -35.26
C GLY A 330 4.52 8.44 -34.15
N ALA A 331 3.96 8.88 -33.02
CA ALA A 331 4.68 9.21 -31.79
C ALA A 331 3.90 8.79 -30.52
N ASN A 332 2.73 8.17 -30.70
CA ASN A 332 1.73 7.91 -29.67
C ASN A 332 1.46 6.40 -29.57
N GLN A 333 2.56 5.64 -29.49
CA GLN A 333 2.48 4.19 -29.42
C GLN A 333 2.03 3.76 -28.03
N LEU A 334 0.90 3.07 -27.98
CA LEU A 334 0.37 2.47 -26.77
C LEU A 334 0.90 1.05 -26.64
N VAL A 335 1.50 0.76 -25.49
CA VAL A 335 2.08 -0.55 -25.18
C VAL A 335 1.33 -1.16 -24.01
N ALA A 336 0.56 -2.21 -24.27
CA ALA A 336 -0.14 -2.95 -23.23
C ALA A 336 0.78 -3.97 -22.57
N LEU A 337 1.01 -3.82 -21.27
CA LEU A 337 1.67 -4.81 -20.43
C LEU A 337 0.67 -5.90 -20.03
N ARG A 338 1.07 -7.16 -20.16
CA ARG A 338 0.27 -8.33 -19.78
C ARG A 338 1.09 -9.24 -18.86
N GLY A 339 0.40 -10.03 -18.04
CA GLY A 339 1.05 -10.95 -17.11
C GLY A 339 1.55 -10.30 -15.82
N LEU A 340 1.10 -9.08 -15.51
CA LEU A 340 1.43 -8.36 -14.27
C LEU A 340 0.80 -9.02 -13.04
N GLY A 341 -0.36 -9.65 -13.20
CA GLY A 341 -1.16 -10.22 -12.13
C GLY A 341 -2.65 -10.18 -12.48
N ALA A 342 -3.50 -10.48 -11.50
CA ALA A 342 -4.95 -10.32 -11.64
C ALA A 342 -5.38 -8.84 -11.53
N ALA A 343 -4.71 -8.05 -10.67
CA ALA A 343 -5.07 -6.66 -10.41
C ALA A 343 -3.85 -5.73 -10.28
N PRO A 344 -3.15 -5.35 -11.35
CA PRO A 344 -2.30 -4.17 -11.25
C PRO A 344 -3.19 -2.94 -10.96
N VAL A 345 -2.87 -2.11 -9.96
CA VAL A 345 -3.71 -0.93 -9.62
C VAL A 345 -3.02 0.41 -9.81
N ALA A 346 -1.69 0.45 -9.91
CA ALA A 346 -0.94 1.64 -10.28
C ALA A 346 0.25 1.28 -11.18
N LEU A 347 0.69 2.25 -11.98
CA LEU A 347 1.83 2.18 -12.87
C LEU A 347 2.53 3.54 -12.89
N ILE A 348 3.84 3.57 -12.66
CA ILE A 348 4.64 4.80 -12.81
C ILE A 348 5.92 4.52 -13.59
N GLY A 349 6.39 5.50 -14.37
CA GLY A 349 7.71 5.49 -15.00
C GLY A 349 8.71 6.24 -14.11
N ALA A 350 9.75 5.55 -13.64
CA ALA A 350 10.76 6.16 -12.77
C ALA A 350 12.08 5.38 -12.79
N TYR A 351 13.19 6.10 -12.68
CA TYR A 351 14.55 5.54 -12.61
C TYR A 351 14.85 4.53 -13.74
N GLY A 352 14.45 4.86 -14.98
CA GLY A 352 14.71 4.01 -16.15
C GLY A 352 13.81 2.77 -16.30
N HIS A 353 12.85 2.57 -15.40
CA HIS A 353 11.96 1.41 -15.38
C HIS A 353 10.48 1.81 -15.24
N LEU A 354 9.59 0.84 -15.42
CA LEU A 354 8.21 0.95 -14.96
C LEU A 354 8.04 0.20 -13.64
N TRP A 355 7.17 0.72 -12.78
CA TRP A 355 6.88 0.14 -11.48
C TRP A 355 5.37 -0.05 -11.35
N THR A 356 4.95 -1.22 -10.87
CA THR A 356 3.54 -1.53 -10.67
C THR A 356 3.29 -2.25 -9.35
N VAL A 357 2.11 -2.04 -8.77
CA VAL A 357 1.66 -2.69 -7.53
C VAL A 357 0.62 -3.76 -7.85
N ASN A 358 0.70 -4.89 -7.16
CA ASN A 358 -0.25 -5.99 -7.24
C ASN A 358 -0.83 -6.27 -5.82
N PRO A 359 -2.00 -5.72 -5.46
CA PRO A 359 -2.60 -5.86 -4.14
C PRO A 359 -2.82 -7.33 -3.75
N ASP A 360 -3.39 -8.14 -4.65
CA ASP A 360 -3.74 -9.54 -4.39
C ASP A 360 -2.54 -10.45 -4.11
N LYS A 361 -1.32 -9.97 -4.43
CA LYS A 361 -0.06 -10.67 -4.19
C LYS A 361 0.78 -10.00 -3.11
N GLY A 362 0.41 -8.81 -2.64
CA GLY A 362 1.22 -8.05 -1.70
C GLY A 362 2.61 -7.75 -2.27
N THR A 363 2.71 -7.35 -3.55
CA THR A 363 4.01 -7.13 -4.21
C THR A 363 4.05 -5.85 -5.03
N VAL A 364 5.22 -5.22 -5.06
CA VAL A 364 5.62 -4.26 -6.10
C VAL A 364 6.48 -5.00 -7.13
N ALA A 365 6.30 -4.72 -8.41
CA ALA A 365 7.10 -5.31 -9.47
C ALA A 365 7.74 -4.22 -10.33
N ARG A 366 9.01 -4.41 -10.65
CA ARG A 366 9.74 -3.63 -11.65
C ARG A 366 9.53 -4.25 -13.03
N VAL A 367 9.34 -3.43 -14.05
CA VAL A 367 9.16 -3.88 -15.44
C VAL A 367 10.21 -3.22 -16.31
N ASP A 368 10.95 -4.05 -17.05
CA ASP A 368 11.97 -3.60 -17.98
C ASP A 368 11.34 -3.02 -19.25
N LEU A 369 11.74 -1.81 -19.62
CA LEU A 369 11.19 -1.07 -20.75
C LEU A 369 11.60 -1.65 -22.12
N ALA A 370 12.77 -2.30 -22.19
CA ALA A 370 13.31 -2.85 -23.43
C ALA A 370 12.75 -4.25 -23.73
N THR A 371 12.83 -5.16 -22.76
CA THR A 371 12.36 -6.54 -22.90
C THR A 371 10.86 -6.69 -22.64
N ARG A 372 10.24 -5.71 -21.98
CA ARG A 372 8.85 -5.76 -21.47
C ARG A 372 8.62 -6.88 -20.46
N SER A 373 9.68 -7.43 -19.88
CA SER A 373 9.57 -8.47 -18.85
C SER A 373 9.30 -7.86 -17.49
N VAL A 374 8.41 -8.49 -16.74
CA VAL A 374 8.23 -8.23 -15.31
C VAL A 374 9.41 -8.85 -14.58
N GLY A 375 10.25 -8.02 -13.96
CA GLY A 375 11.38 -8.43 -13.13
C GLY A 375 10.96 -8.92 -11.75
N ASP A 376 11.89 -8.88 -10.80
CA ASP A 376 11.67 -9.41 -9.46
C ASP A 376 10.50 -8.74 -8.73
N LYS A 377 9.76 -9.56 -7.98
CA LYS A 377 8.60 -9.14 -7.20
C LYS A 377 9.04 -8.85 -5.79
N ILE A 378 8.94 -7.60 -5.40
CA ILE A 378 9.30 -7.08 -4.09
C ILE A 378 8.10 -7.32 -3.17
N PRO A 379 8.21 -8.23 -2.19
CA PRO A 379 7.14 -8.45 -1.23
C PRO A 379 6.99 -7.21 -0.35
N VAL A 380 5.76 -6.74 -0.21
CA VAL A 380 5.39 -5.66 0.70
C VAL A 380 4.37 -6.19 1.70
N HIS A 381 4.38 -5.62 2.91
CA HIS A 381 3.38 -5.99 3.90
C HIS A 381 2.03 -5.34 3.55
N GLY A 382 0.95 -6.13 3.63
CA GLY A 382 -0.42 -5.71 3.33
C GLY A 382 -0.75 -5.68 1.83
N SER A 383 -1.82 -4.97 1.46
CA SER A 383 -2.26 -4.86 0.05
C SER A 383 -1.84 -3.49 -0.51
N PRO A 384 -0.78 -3.41 -1.32
CA PRO A 384 -0.30 -2.13 -1.83
C PRO A 384 -1.34 -1.46 -2.73
N ALA A 385 -1.56 -0.15 -2.57
CA ALA A 385 -2.67 0.55 -3.24
C ALA A 385 -2.25 1.69 -4.18
N ALA A 386 -1.20 2.45 -3.86
CA ALA A 386 -0.74 3.58 -4.67
C ALA A 386 0.79 3.57 -4.85
N LEU A 387 1.30 4.27 -5.87
CA LEU A 387 2.72 4.43 -6.16
C LEU A 387 3.10 5.90 -6.36
N ALA A 388 4.27 6.29 -5.86
CA ALA A 388 4.92 7.54 -6.20
C ALA A 388 6.44 7.35 -6.31
N ALA A 389 7.10 8.19 -7.10
CA ALA A 389 8.56 8.22 -7.21
C ALA A 389 9.10 9.59 -6.82
N GLY A 390 10.15 9.60 -6.00
CA GLY A 390 10.86 10.81 -5.61
C GLY A 390 11.74 10.63 -4.39
N GLY A 391 12.64 11.59 -4.16
CA GLY A 391 13.63 11.50 -3.07
C GLY A 391 14.58 10.29 -3.20
N GLY A 392 14.84 9.86 -4.44
CA GLY A 392 15.68 8.69 -4.73
C GLY A 392 15.05 7.34 -4.38
N ALA A 393 13.73 7.28 -4.21
CA ALA A 393 13.01 6.06 -3.90
C ALA A 393 11.71 5.88 -4.69
N ILE A 394 11.20 4.66 -4.66
CA ILE A 394 9.81 4.30 -4.98
C ILE A 394 9.04 4.17 -3.67
N TRP A 395 7.83 4.69 -3.63
CA TRP A 395 6.98 4.69 -2.45
C TRP A 395 5.67 3.97 -2.75
N THR A 396 5.20 3.16 -1.81
CA THR A 396 3.88 2.52 -1.89
C THR A 396 3.15 2.59 -0.56
N THR A 397 1.84 2.83 -0.62
CA THR A 397 0.94 2.66 0.53
C THR A 397 0.56 1.19 0.68
N SER A 398 0.03 0.79 1.83
CA SER A 398 -0.56 -0.54 2.08
C SER A 398 -1.93 -0.36 2.72
N VAL A 399 -2.98 -1.01 2.20
CA VAL A 399 -4.38 -0.92 2.69
C VAL A 399 -4.84 -2.30 3.17
N PRO A 400 -5.62 -2.42 4.27
CA PRO A 400 -6.00 -1.39 5.25
C PRO A 400 -4.85 -1.00 6.20
N GLY A 401 -3.60 -1.25 5.81
CA GLY A 401 -2.44 -0.92 6.62
C GLY A 401 -2.28 0.57 6.91
N ASP A 402 -1.55 0.86 7.97
CA ASP A 402 -1.26 2.21 8.46
C ASP A 402 0.17 2.60 8.11
N SER A 403 0.66 2.29 6.91
CA SER A 403 2.07 2.52 6.60
C SER A 403 2.37 2.80 5.14
N VAL A 404 3.47 3.53 4.94
CA VAL A 404 4.11 3.77 3.64
C VAL A 404 5.44 3.03 3.61
N LEU A 405 5.69 2.31 2.52
CA LEU A 405 6.95 1.60 2.31
C LEU A 405 7.83 2.38 1.34
N ARG A 406 9.11 2.53 1.71
CA ARG A 406 10.17 3.07 0.88
C ARG A 406 10.94 1.92 0.24
N ILE A 407 10.99 1.90 -1.08
CA ILE A 407 11.67 0.90 -1.89
C ILE A 407 12.86 1.57 -2.59
N ASP A 408 14.02 0.94 -2.47
CA ASP A 408 15.20 1.34 -3.22
C ASP A 408 15.09 0.85 -4.67
N PRO A 409 15.08 1.75 -5.66
CA PRO A 409 14.89 1.40 -7.07
C PRO A 409 16.07 0.62 -7.67
N VAL A 410 17.23 0.61 -7.01
CA VAL A 410 18.44 -0.08 -7.46
C VAL A 410 18.48 -1.50 -6.90
N THR A 411 18.24 -1.65 -5.59
CA THR A 411 18.36 -2.96 -4.92
C THR A 411 17.08 -3.77 -4.90
N ASP A 412 15.94 -3.20 -5.32
CA ASP A 412 14.61 -3.82 -5.27
C ASP A 412 14.23 -4.26 -3.83
N THR A 413 14.71 -3.54 -2.81
CA THR A 413 14.44 -3.85 -1.41
C THR A 413 13.64 -2.77 -0.70
N VAL A 414 12.76 -3.20 0.22
CA VAL A 414 12.11 -2.29 1.17
C VAL A 414 13.17 -1.80 2.15
N THR A 415 13.56 -0.53 2.02
CA THR A 415 14.56 0.10 2.91
C THR A 415 13.93 0.67 4.17
N LYS A 416 12.63 0.97 4.14
CA LYS A 416 11.92 1.55 5.28
C LYS A 416 10.42 1.29 5.24
N THR A 417 9.83 1.15 6.42
CA THR A 417 8.37 1.17 6.62
C THR A 417 8.06 2.29 7.59
N VAL A 418 7.35 3.30 7.10
CA VAL A 418 6.94 4.48 7.87
C VAL A 418 5.51 4.26 8.35
N PRO A 419 5.25 4.18 9.66
CA PRO A 419 3.89 4.14 10.18
C PRO A 419 3.21 5.50 10.02
N LEU A 420 1.91 5.50 9.74
CA LEU A 420 1.02 6.65 9.57
C LEU A 420 0.02 6.78 10.73
N ASP A 421 0.34 6.20 11.89
CA ASP A 421 -0.49 6.27 13.11
C ASP A 421 -1.99 5.98 12.90
N ALA A 422 -2.28 5.04 12.01
CA ALA A 422 -3.60 4.55 11.60
C ALA A 422 -4.39 5.38 10.58
N ALA A 423 -3.75 6.31 9.88
CA ALA A 423 -4.30 6.88 8.65
C ALA A 423 -4.27 5.84 7.51
N PRO A 424 -5.44 5.35 7.03
CA PRO A 424 -5.50 4.58 5.80
C PRO A 424 -5.16 5.51 4.63
N ALA A 425 -3.98 5.28 4.05
CA ALA A 425 -3.48 6.08 2.95
C ALA A 425 -4.21 5.76 1.64
N GLY A 426 -5.15 6.64 1.26
CA GLY A 426 -5.96 6.49 0.05
C GLY A 426 -5.24 6.91 -1.22
N ALA A 427 -4.33 7.87 -1.10
CA ALA A 427 -3.58 8.41 -2.22
C ALA A 427 -2.17 8.83 -1.80
N LEU A 428 -1.27 8.89 -2.79
CA LEU A 428 0.15 9.17 -2.61
C LEU A 428 0.66 10.01 -3.78
N ALA A 429 1.38 11.09 -3.51
CA ALA A 429 2.06 11.89 -4.53
C ALA A 429 3.41 12.40 -4.00
N PHE A 430 4.36 12.64 -4.91
CA PHE A 430 5.63 13.27 -4.57
C PHE A 430 5.76 14.58 -5.34
N GLY A 431 6.19 15.64 -4.66
CA GLY A 431 6.37 16.96 -5.26
C GLY A 431 6.90 17.97 -4.25
N ASP A 432 7.56 19.02 -4.76
CA ASP A 432 8.21 20.07 -3.95
C ASP A 432 9.19 19.53 -2.88
N GLY A 433 9.84 18.40 -3.17
CA GLY A 433 10.78 17.73 -2.26
C GLY A 433 10.13 17.01 -1.06
N GLY A 434 8.79 16.93 -1.01
CA GLY A 434 8.02 16.22 0.00
C GLY A 434 7.25 15.02 -0.56
N LEU A 435 7.00 14.04 0.30
CA LEU A 435 6.06 12.94 0.01
C LEU A 435 4.73 13.25 0.69
N TRP A 436 3.66 13.31 -0.08
CA TRP A 436 2.32 13.70 0.38
C TRP A 436 1.39 12.50 0.36
N ILE A 437 0.69 12.28 1.48
CA ILE A 437 -0.25 11.17 1.68
C ILE A 437 -1.63 11.74 1.96
N GLY A 438 -2.64 11.22 1.28
CA GLY A 438 -4.04 11.47 1.59
C GLY A 438 -4.51 10.51 2.69
N ASP A 439 -4.85 11.05 3.85
CA ASP A 439 -5.53 10.30 4.92
C ASP A 439 -7.04 10.31 4.69
N LEU A 440 -7.60 9.13 4.37
CA LEU A 440 -9.03 8.94 4.16
C LEU A 440 -9.84 9.06 5.46
N THR A 441 -9.20 8.98 6.62
CA THR A 441 -9.88 8.97 7.94
C THR A 441 -10.09 10.37 8.48
N ASP A 442 -9.03 11.18 8.57
CA ASP A 442 -9.11 12.51 9.18
C ASP A 442 -9.30 13.63 8.14
N ASN A 443 -9.46 13.29 6.85
CA ASN A 443 -9.53 14.22 5.72
C ASN A 443 -8.36 15.22 5.76
N GLU A 444 -7.14 14.69 5.65
CA GLU A 444 -5.94 15.50 5.73
C GLU A 444 -4.83 15.02 4.79
N LEU A 445 -3.93 15.94 4.46
CA LEU A 445 -2.67 15.60 3.80
C LEU A 445 -1.57 15.51 4.85
N ILE A 446 -0.84 14.39 4.84
CA ILE A 446 0.35 14.19 5.67
C ILE A 446 1.57 14.42 4.78
N GLU A 447 2.42 15.38 5.15
CA GLU A 447 3.72 15.60 4.50
C GLU A 447 4.81 14.82 5.25
N LEU A 448 5.47 13.90 4.56
CA LEU A 448 6.64 13.18 5.06
C LEU A 448 7.93 13.70 4.41
N ASP A 449 8.98 13.76 5.23
CA ASP A 449 10.33 13.89 4.72
C ASP A 449 10.75 12.59 3.99
N PRO A 450 11.16 12.68 2.71
CA PRO A 450 11.45 11.48 1.92
C PRO A 450 12.74 10.75 2.31
N VAL A 451 13.62 11.37 3.11
CA VAL A 451 14.88 10.75 3.55
C VAL A 451 14.69 10.12 4.93
N SER A 452 14.28 10.93 5.90
CA SER A 452 14.11 10.51 7.29
C SER A 452 12.78 9.79 7.54
N GLY A 453 11.80 9.87 6.64
CA GLY A 453 10.45 9.34 6.82
C GLY A 453 9.69 9.99 7.99
N THR A 454 10.18 11.11 8.53
CA THR A 454 9.50 11.81 9.62
C THR A 454 8.38 12.67 9.06
N GLN A 455 7.23 12.66 9.72
CA GLN A 455 6.16 13.59 9.43
C GLN A 455 6.61 15.02 9.71
N ARG A 456 6.52 15.87 8.69
CA ARG A 456 6.86 17.30 8.77
C ARG A 456 5.67 18.11 9.24
N ARG A 457 4.50 17.87 8.65
CA ARG A 457 3.23 18.51 9.03
C ARG A 457 2.02 17.73 8.51
N THR A 458 0.86 18.21 8.93
CA THR A 458 -0.46 17.76 8.49
C THR A 458 -1.24 18.97 8.03
N VAL A 459 -1.95 18.85 6.90
CA VAL A 459 -2.82 19.89 6.34
C VAL A 459 -4.26 19.37 6.34
N PRO A 460 -5.17 19.96 7.13
CA PRO A 460 -6.58 19.56 7.11
C PRO A 460 -7.23 19.94 5.77
N LEU A 461 -8.17 19.11 5.32
CA LEU A 461 -8.94 19.30 4.09
C LEU A 461 -10.43 19.38 4.39
N SER A 462 -11.17 20.07 3.52
CA SER A 462 -12.63 20.02 3.47
C SER A 462 -13.17 18.77 2.76
N VAL A 463 -12.28 17.97 2.15
CA VAL A 463 -12.63 16.78 1.37
C VAL A 463 -11.83 15.55 1.76
N GLN A 464 -12.35 14.36 1.44
CA GLN A 464 -11.66 13.09 1.60
C GLN A 464 -10.64 12.86 0.46
N PRO A 465 -9.33 12.72 0.74
CA PRO A 465 -8.29 12.69 -0.29
C PRO A 465 -8.15 11.32 -0.96
N THR A 466 -8.96 11.07 -1.99
CA THR A 466 -9.00 9.79 -2.72
C THR A 466 -8.06 9.70 -3.92
N ALA A 467 -7.68 10.84 -4.51
CA ALA A 467 -6.64 10.94 -5.53
C ALA A 467 -5.90 12.27 -5.41
N LEU A 468 -4.60 12.28 -5.75
CA LEU A 468 -3.71 13.43 -5.63
C LEU A 468 -2.94 13.68 -6.92
N ALA A 469 -2.79 14.94 -7.30
CA ALA A 469 -1.84 15.36 -8.33
C ALA A 469 -1.12 16.64 -7.88
N ILE A 470 0.20 16.68 -8.05
CA ILE A 470 1.02 17.84 -7.66
C ILE A 470 1.57 18.52 -8.91
N GLY A 471 1.45 19.84 -8.97
CA GLY A 471 1.97 20.63 -10.09
C GLY A 471 1.88 22.13 -9.82
N ASN A 472 2.80 22.91 -10.37
CA ASN A 472 2.80 24.38 -10.27
C ASN A 472 2.76 24.95 -8.83
N GLY A 473 3.32 24.22 -7.85
CA GLY A 473 3.32 24.66 -6.45
C GLY A 473 2.03 24.38 -5.68
N THR A 474 1.06 23.70 -6.28
CA THR A 474 -0.20 23.29 -5.64
C THR A 474 -0.40 21.78 -5.70
N ILE A 475 -1.22 21.27 -4.79
CA ILE A 475 -1.72 19.90 -4.81
C ILE A 475 -3.22 19.93 -5.06
N TRP A 476 -3.67 19.16 -6.05
CA TRP A 476 -5.06 18.97 -6.38
C TRP A 476 -5.53 17.65 -5.79
N VAL A 477 -6.63 17.70 -5.03
CA VAL A 477 -7.14 16.59 -4.22
C VAL A 477 -8.57 16.30 -4.64
N ALA A 478 -8.86 15.07 -5.08
CA ALA A 478 -10.21 14.65 -5.44
C ALA A 478 -10.92 13.91 -4.31
N ASP A 479 -12.22 14.18 -4.18
CA ASP A 479 -13.16 13.45 -3.34
C ASP A 479 -14.11 12.62 -4.18
N TYR A 480 -13.93 11.30 -4.12
CA TYR A 480 -14.75 10.35 -4.86
C TYR A 480 -16.25 10.45 -4.51
N ASN A 481 -16.58 10.67 -3.23
CA ASN A 481 -17.97 10.61 -2.75
C ASN A 481 -18.67 11.97 -2.88
N GLU A 482 -17.95 13.08 -2.64
CA GLU A 482 -18.50 14.44 -2.74
C GLU A 482 -18.50 15.02 -4.15
N ASN A 483 -17.90 14.34 -5.13
CA ASN A 483 -17.81 14.82 -6.53
C ASN A 483 -17.10 16.17 -6.66
N ARG A 484 -16.04 16.37 -5.85
CA ARG A 484 -15.30 17.64 -5.78
C ARG A 484 -13.81 17.42 -5.97
N VAL A 485 -13.14 18.48 -6.41
CA VAL A 485 -11.68 18.60 -6.34
C VAL A 485 -11.32 19.91 -5.68
N VAL A 486 -10.40 19.88 -4.72
CA VAL A 486 -9.84 21.08 -4.08
C VAL A 486 -8.41 21.31 -4.52
N GLU A 487 -8.04 22.59 -4.61
CA GLU A 487 -6.66 23.03 -4.80
C GLU A 487 -6.09 23.48 -3.47
N VAL A 488 -4.91 23.01 -3.12
CA VAL A 488 -4.22 23.35 -1.87
C VAL A 488 -2.83 23.88 -2.18
N ASP A 489 -2.44 24.99 -1.56
CA ASP A 489 -1.10 25.56 -1.70
C ASP A 489 -0.07 24.68 -0.97
N LEU A 490 1.00 24.26 -1.65
CA LEU A 490 2.02 23.39 -1.04
C LEU A 490 2.82 24.10 0.04
N LYS A 491 2.91 25.44 0.07
CA LYS A 491 3.71 26.16 1.07
C LYS A 491 2.89 26.47 2.30
N THR A 492 1.70 27.02 2.15
CA THR A 492 0.85 27.43 3.29
C THR A 492 -0.01 26.28 3.79
N GLY A 493 -0.42 25.37 2.91
CA GLY A 493 -1.43 24.36 3.20
C GLY A 493 -2.87 24.89 3.11
N ASP A 494 -3.07 26.11 2.61
CA ASP A 494 -4.41 26.68 2.51
C ASP A 494 -5.16 26.09 1.30
N GLU A 495 -6.45 25.77 1.49
CA GLU A 495 -7.34 25.46 0.38
C GLU A 495 -7.64 26.74 -0.42
N LEU A 496 -7.19 26.77 -1.67
CA LEU A 496 -7.30 27.93 -2.57
C LEU A 496 -8.64 27.96 -3.31
N SER A 497 -9.13 26.78 -3.71
CA SER A 497 -10.39 26.66 -4.45
C SER A 497 -11.02 25.28 -4.25
N SER A 498 -12.31 25.19 -4.50
CA SER A 498 -13.06 23.93 -4.51
C SER A 498 -14.03 23.92 -5.67
N VAL A 499 -13.98 22.86 -6.48
CA VAL A 499 -14.67 22.75 -7.76
C VAL A 499 -15.48 21.48 -7.79
N HIS A 500 -16.78 21.60 -8.07
CA HIS A 500 -17.63 20.44 -8.37
C HIS A 500 -17.29 19.89 -9.75
N VAL A 501 -17.12 18.57 -9.84
CA VAL A 501 -16.78 17.83 -11.06
C VAL A 501 -17.86 16.80 -11.38
N GLY A 502 -17.56 15.82 -12.24
CA GLY A 502 -18.50 14.73 -12.52
C GLY A 502 -18.54 13.72 -11.38
N THR A 503 -19.32 12.66 -11.57
CA THR A 503 -19.61 11.71 -10.49
C THR A 503 -18.49 10.66 -10.33
N GLY A 504 -18.03 10.48 -9.09
CA GLY A 504 -16.96 9.53 -8.75
C GLY A 504 -15.59 9.93 -9.31
N PRO A 505 -15.03 11.11 -8.95
CA PRO A 505 -13.71 11.50 -9.43
C PRO A 505 -12.63 10.53 -8.90
N SER A 506 -12.04 9.75 -9.81
CA SER A 506 -11.17 8.61 -9.51
C SER A 506 -9.69 8.88 -9.75
N ALA A 507 -9.36 9.84 -10.60
CA ALA A 507 -7.99 10.24 -10.89
C ALA A 507 -7.90 11.73 -11.23
N VAL A 508 -6.76 12.35 -10.91
CA VAL A 508 -6.44 13.74 -11.24
C VAL A 508 -5.12 13.78 -12.00
N ALA A 509 -5.04 14.59 -13.06
CA ALA A 509 -3.81 14.83 -13.81
C ALA A 509 -3.66 16.32 -14.14
N ILE A 510 -2.42 16.82 -14.11
CA ILE A 510 -2.12 18.22 -14.37
C ILE A 510 -1.30 18.32 -15.66
N GLY A 511 -1.73 19.15 -16.60
CA GLY A 511 -1.01 19.36 -17.85
C GLY A 511 -1.85 20.03 -18.93
N ALA A 512 -1.20 20.43 -20.02
CA ALA A 512 -1.82 21.19 -21.11
C ALA A 512 -2.61 22.44 -20.62
N GLY A 513 -2.09 23.10 -19.57
CA GLY A 513 -2.65 24.31 -18.99
C GLY A 513 -3.95 24.12 -18.21
N ALA A 514 -4.32 22.89 -17.85
CA ALA A 514 -5.53 22.58 -17.08
C ALA A 514 -5.29 21.47 -16.06
N VAL A 515 -6.27 21.29 -15.19
CA VAL A 515 -6.39 20.13 -14.31
C VAL A 515 -7.48 19.25 -14.88
N TRP A 516 -7.19 17.96 -15.02
CA TRP A 516 -8.09 16.97 -15.63
C TRP A 516 -8.52 16.00 -14.55
N VAL A 517 -9.81 15.67 -14.53
CA VAL A 517 -10.41 14.81 -13.50
C VAL A 517 -11.22 13.72 -14.18
N ALA A 518 -10.88 12.45 -13.94
CA ALA A 518 -11.62 11.31 -14.46
C ALA A 518 -12.81 11.02 -13.55
N ASN A 519 -14.01 10.96 -14.10
CA ASN A 519 -15.25 10.73 -13.38
C ASN A 519 -15.76 9.32 -13.69
N GLU A 520 -15.46 8.36 -12.81
CA GLU A 520 -15.61 6.93 -13.07
C GLU A 520 -17.07 6.54 -13.37
N LEU A 521 -17.99 7.08 -12.57
CA LEU A 521 -19.39 6.64 -12.54
C LEU A 521 -20.24 7.22 -13.67
N ASP A 522 -19.86 8.37 -14.24
CA ASP A 522 -20.57 8.99 -15.37
C ASP A 522 -19.85 8.79 -16.73
N GLY A 523 -18.63 8.26 -16.73
CA GLY A 523 -17.87 7.96 -17.94
C GLY A 523 -17.28 9.18 -18.63
N THR A 524 -16.99 10.24 -17.88
CA THR A 524 -16.49 11.53 -18.40
C THR A 524 -15.13 11.94 -17.83
N VAL A 525 -14.53 12.97 -18.42
CA VAL A 525 -13.40 13.71 -17.88
C VAL A 525 -13.76 15.18 -17.76
N SER A 526 -13.62 15.76 -16.57
CA SER A 526 -13.76 17.20 -16.33
C SER A 526 -12.44 17.93 -16.56
N ARG A 527 -12.48 19.02 -17.31
CA ARG A 527 -11.35 19.95 -17.48
C ARG A 527 -11.55 21.18 -16.60
N VAL A 528 -10.81 21.26 -15.51
CA VAL A 528 -10.83 22.37 -14.56
C VAL A 528 -9.81 23.43 -14.97
N ASP A 529 -10.25 24.68 -15.03
CA ASP A 529 -9.38 25.85 -15.22
C ASP A 529 -8.85 26.31 -13.86
N PRO A 530 -7.55 26.14 -13.55
CA PRO A 530 -7.00 26.48 -12.25
C PRO A 530 -7.04 27.98 -11.95
N ARG A 531 -7.13 28.85 -12.97
CA ARG A 531 -7.22 30.30 -12.75
C ARG A 531 -8.63 30.74 -12.38
N ARG A 532 -9.64 30.03 -12.87
CA ARG A 532 -11.05 30.35 -12.65
C ARG A 532 -11.69 29.55 -11.52
N GLY A 533 -11.07 28.44 -11.12
CA GLY A 533 -11.65 27.51 -10.14
C GLY A 533 -12.98 26.93 -10.63
N SER A 534 -13.09 26.57 -11.92
CA SER A 534 -14.34 26.04 -12.47
C SER A 534 -14.10 25.04 -13.62
N VAL A 535 -15.08 24.15 -13.82
CA VAL A 535 -15.08 23.21 -14.95
C VAL A 535 -15.32 23.98 -16.24
N SER A 536 -14.34 23.94 -17.13
CA SER A 536 -14.38 24.55 -18.46
C SER A 536 -14.97 23.63 -19.54
N SER A 537 -14.93 22.31 -19.32
CA SER A 537 -15.47 21.32 -20.25
C SER A 537 -15.64 19.96 -19.54
N THR A 538 -16.65 19.18 -19.97
CA THR A 538 -16.86 17.79 -19.55
C THR A 538 -16.90 16.91 -20.80
N ILE A 539 -15.99 15.94 -20.88
CA ILE A 539 -15.71 15.19 -22.11
C ILE A 539 -16.07 13.72 -21.92
N PRO A 540 -17.01 13.16 -22.70
CA PRO A 540 -17.33 11.73 -22.64
C PRO A 540 -16.18 10.86 -23.20
N VAL A 541 -15.67 9.93 -22.38
CA VAL A 541 -14.48 9.12 -22.72
C VAL A 541 -14.79 7.63 -22.87
N GLY A 542 -15.74 7.12 -22.10
CA GLY A 542 -16.11 5.70 -22.04
C GLY A 542 -16.45 5.30 -20.61
N ASN A 543 -16.89 4.07 -20.39
CA ASN A 543 -17.25 3.58 -19.06
C ASN A 543 -16.00 3.30 -18.21
N GLY A 544 -16.04 3.78 -16.96
CA GLY A 544 -15.01 3.55 -15.94
C GLY A 544 -13.67 4.19 -16.22
N PRO A 545 -13.58 5.51 -16.51
CA PRO A 545 -12.29 6.19 -16.55
C PRO A 545 -11.64 6.08 -15.15
N SER A 546 -10.50 5.39 -15.06
CA SER A 546 -9.89 5.01 -13.78
C SER A 546 -8.46 5.52 -13.59
N ALA A 547 -7.79 5.89 -14.68
CA ALA A 547 -6.45 6.45 -14.66
C ALA A 547 -6.24 7.40 -15.84
N MET A 548 -5.36 8.38 -15.64
CA MET A 548 -5.04 9.40 -16.63
C MET A 548 -3.55 9.69 -16.68
N GLU A 549 -3.05 10.02 -17.86
CA GLU A 549 -1.67 10.45 -18.06
C GLU A 549 -1.63 11.55 -19.11
N VAL A 550 -0.97 12.67 -18.80
CA VAL A 550 -0.69 13.73 -19.79
C VAL A 550 0.68 13.46 -20.40
N ALA A 551 0.72 13.17 -21.69
CA ALA A 551 1.96 12.88 -22.40
C ALA A 551 1.83 13.12 -23.90
N ASN A 552 2.95 13.52 -24.52
CA ASN A 552 3.03 13.84 -25.95
C ASN A 552 1.95 14.86 -26.40
N GLY A 553 1.71 15.89 -25.59
CA GLY A 553 0.71 16.93 -25.85
C GLY A 553 -0.76 16.47 -25.83
N SER A 554 -1.03 15.24 -25.41
CA SER A 554 -2.37 14.66 -25.31
C SER A 554 -2.67 14.22 -23.88
N LEU A 555 -3.96 14.10 -23.56
CA LEU A 555 -4.41 13.42 -22.35
C LEU A 555 -4.86 12.01 -22.72
N TRP A 556 -4.33 11.01 -22.02
CA TRP A 556 -4.68 9.60 -22.18
C TRP A 556 -5.52 9.14 -21.01
N VAL A 557 -6.58 8.41 -21.28
CA VAL A 557 -7.57 8.00 -20.27
C VAL A 557 -7.82 6.50 -20.39
N ALA A 558 -7.56 5.77 -19.31
CA ALA A 558 -7.86 4.35 -19.21
C ALA A 558 -9.33 4.17 -18.83
N ASN A 559 -10.13 3.67 -19.76
CA ASN A 559 -11.54 3.33 -19.52
C ASN A 559 -11.63 1.83 -19.22
N ARG A 560 -11.55 1.50 -17.93
CA ARG A 560 -11.43 0.15 -17.39
C ARG A 560 -12.53 -0.77 -17.94
N TYR A 561 -13.79 -0.42 -17.68
CA TYR A 561 -14.94 -1.27 -18.02
C TYR A 561 -15.23 -1.30 -19.53
N SER A 562 -14.73 -0.32 -20.28
CA SER A 562 -14.81 -0.34 -21.75
C SER A 562 -13.71 -1.17 -22.42
N GLY A 563 -12.65 -1.53 -21.68
CA GLY A 563 -11.46 -2.17 -22.23
C GLY A 563 -10.71 -1.29 -23.25
N THR A 564 -10.79 0.04 -23.10
CA THR A 564 -10.21 0.99 -24.05
C THR A 564 -9.37 2.07 -23.37
N VAL A 565 -8.39 2.59 -24.11
CA VAL A 565 -7.73 3.85 -23.75
C VAL A 565 -8.17 4.92 -24.75
N ALA A 566 -8.70 6.02 -24.24
CA ALA A 566 -9.07 7.20 -25.03
C ALA A 566 -7.93 8.21 -25.04
N ARG A 567 -7.70 8.84 -26.20
CA ARG A 567 -6.80 9.99 -26.36
C ARG A 567 -7.64 11.24 -26.53
N ILE A 568 -7.55 12.19 -25.62
CA ILE A 568 -8.15 13.52 -25.71
C ILE A 568 -7.13 14.49 -26.30
N ASP A 569 -7.58 15.29 -27.27
CA ASP A 569 -6.88 16.48 -27.76
C ASP A 569 -7.22 17.67 -26.84
N PRO A 570 -6.27 18.17 -26.03
CA PRO A 570 -6.51 19.25 -25.08
C PRO A 570 -6.94 20.58 -25.71
N ASN A 571 -6.64 20.81 -26.99
CA ASN A 571 -7.00 22.04 -27.70
C ASN A 571 -8.45 22.00 -28.18
N ARG A 572 -8.97 20.81 -28.46
CA ARG A 572 -10.34 20.60 -28.96
C ARG A 572 -11.33 20.21 -27.87
N ASN A 573 -10.84 19.81 -26.69
CA ASN A 573 -11.64 19.21 -25.61
C ASN A 573 -12.49 18.04 -26.13
N ALA A 574 -11.88 17.19 -26.95
CA ALA A 574 -12.58 16.09 -27.61
C ALA A 574 -11.68 14.85 -27.70
N VAL A 575 -12.32 13.67 -27.69
CA VAL A 575 -11.62 12.41 -27.92
C VAL A 575 -11.17 12.33 -29.37
N ALA A 576 -9.86 12.35 -29.58
CA ALA A 576 -9.20 12.23 -30.88
C ALA A 576 -9.10 10.77 -31.35
N GLY A 577 -9.16 9.79 -30.45
CA GLY A 577 -9.11 8.38 -30.80
C GLY A 577 -9.33 7.46 -29.59
N ARG A 578 -9.69 6.20 -29.86
CA ARG A 578 -9.82 5.14 -28.84
C ARG A 578 -9.13 3.88 -29.32
N VAL A 579 -8.43 3.20 -28.41
CA VAL A 579 -7.75 1.95 -28.67
C VAL A 579 -8.22 0.87 -27.72
N ARG A 580 -8.59 -0.29 -28.23
CA ARG A 580 -8.83 -1.49 -27.41
C ARG A 580 -7.51 -2.12 -27.02
N VAL A 581 -7.33 -2.42 -25.74
CA VAL A 581 -6.10 -3.02 -25.20
C VAL A 581 -6.19 -4.55 -25.02
N GLY A 582 -7.40 -5.11 -25.16
CA GLY A 582 -7.66 -6.56 -24.98
C GLY A 582 -7.57 -7.02 -23.52
N GLY A 583 -7.79 -6.08 -22.60
CA GLY A 583 -7.73 -6.19 -21.14
C GLY A 583 -8.51 -5.03 -20.51
N GLU A 584 -8.65 -5.01 -19.20
CA GLU A 584 -9.14 -3.85 -18.45
C GLU A 584 -7.95 -2.91 -18.21
N PRO A 585 -7.86 -1.75 -18.91
CA PRO A 585 -6.80 -0.79 -18.63
C PRO A 585 -7.09 -0.14 -17.27
N VAL A 586 -6.12 -0.25 -16.36
CA VAL A 586 -6.29 0.13 -14.95
C VAL A 586 -5.34 1.23 -14.52
N ALA A 587 -4.14 1.27 -15.11
CA ALA A 587 -3.17 2.34 -14.86
C ALA A 587 -2.39 2.69 -16.13
N LEU A 588 -1.95 3.94 -16.20
CA LEU A 588 -1.18 4.51 -17.32
C LEU A 588 0.13 5.11 -16.80
N ALA A 589 1.18 5.05 -17.61
CA ALA A 589 2.42 5.78 -17.36
C ALA A 589 3.09 6.15 -18.68
N SER A 590 3.71 7.32 -18.74
CA SER A 590 4.58 7.69 -19.85
C SER A 590 6.03 7.26 -19.61
N ALA A 591 6.66 6.65 -20.61
CA ALA A 591 8.10 6.32 -20.58
C ALA A 591 8.65 6.10 -21.99
N ARG A 592 9.84 6.65 -22.29
CA ARG A 592 10.53 6.57 -23.60
C ARG A 592 9.59 6.89 -24.78
N THR A 593 8.94 8.06 -24.74
CA THR A 593 7.94 8.55 -25.72
C THR A 593 6.68 7.71 -25.93
N LYS A 594 6.50 6.63 -25.16
CA LYS A 594 5.35 5.72 -25.27
C LYS A 594 4.44 5.84 -24.07
N ILE A 595 3.18 5.47 -24.31
CA ILE A 595 2.19 5.30 -23.25
C ILE A 595 2.12 3.82 -22.91
N TRP A 596 2.46 3.51 -21.68
CA TRP A 596 2.37 2.16 -21.15
C TRP A 596 1.08 2.00 -20.38
N VAL A 597 0.44 0.85 -20.60
CA VAL A 597 -0.85 0.54 -20.00
C VAL A 597 -0.69 -0.74 -19.20
N ALA A 598 -0.88 -0.65 -17.89
CA ALA A 598 -1.12 -1.82 -17.09
C ALA A 598 -2.54 -2.29 -17.39
N SER A 599 -2.68 -3.49 -17.92
CA SER A 599 -3.97 -4.09 -18.20
C SER A 599 -4.18 -5.30 -17.31
N ALA A 600 -5.25 -5.28 -16.52
CA ALA A 600 -5.79 -6.49 -15.93
C ALA A 600 -6.39 -7.37 -17.04
N PRO A 601 -6.46 -8.71 -16.87
CA PRO A 601 -7.15 -9.58 -17.82
C PRO A 601 -8.59 -9.09 -18.04
N LEU A 602 -9.05 -9.04 -19.31
CA LEU A 602 -10.45 -8.73 -19.61
C LEU A 602 -11.28 -9.89 -19.05
N ALA A 603 -11.95 -9.70 -17.92
CA ALA A 603 -12.75 -10.74 -17.29
C ALA A 603 -13.96 -11.07 -18.19
N ARG A 604 -13.79 -12.05 -19.09
CA ARG A 604 -14.87 -12.70 -19.87
C ARG A 604 -14.73 -14.21 -19.88
N HIS A 605 -14.09 -14.75 -18.86
CA HIS A 605 -14.01 -16.19 -18.64
C HIS A 605 -15.24 -16.63 -17.87
N HIS A 606 -16.33 -16.82 -18.59
CA HIS A 606 -17.49 -17.50 -18.04
C HIS A 606 -17.28 -19.00 -18.06
N GLY A 607 -17.71 -19.67 -17.00
CA GLY A 607 -17.80 -21.12 -17.03
C GLY A 607 -17.39 -21.82 -15.75
N GLY A 608 -17.87 -23.05 -15.63
CA GLY A 608 -17.42 -24.01 -14.62
C GLY A 608 -18.09 -23.85 -13.26
N THR A 609 -17.69 -24.72 -12.33
CA THR A 609 -18.26 -24.79 -10.98
C THR A 609 -17.22 -24.40 -9.94
N LEU A 610 -17.44 -23.27 -9.27
CA LEU A 610 -16.63 -22.79 -8.15
C LEU A 610 -17.07 -23.50 -6.87
N ARG A 611 -16.12 -24.13 -6.16
CA ARG A 611 -16.41 -24.95 -4.98
C ARG A 611 -15.89 -24.31 -3.70
N LEU A 612 -16.80 -23.74 -2.92
CA LEU A 612 -16.50 -23.08 -1.65
C LEU A 612 -16.78 -24.03 -0.47
N LEU A 613 -16.03 -23.86 0.61
CA LEU A 613 -16.16 -24.65 1.84
C LEU A 613 -16.36 -23.76 3.07
N HIS A 614 -17.14 -24.27 4.02
CA HIS A 614 -17.24 -23.76 5.39
C HIS A 614 -17.33 -24.92 6.39
N THR A 615 -16.85 -24.74 7.62
CA THR A 615 -16.93 -25.78 8.65
C THR A 615 -18.35 -26.06 9.13
N HIS A 616 -19.21 -25.04 9.14
CA HIS A 616 -20.61 -25.15 9.57
C HIS A 616 -21.59 -24.53 8.56
N PRO A 617 -22.88 -24.93 8.60
CA PRO A 617 -23.91 -24.33 7.76
C PRO A 617 -24.10 -22.84 8.05
N ILE A 618 -24.57 -22.12 7.03
CA ILE A 618 -24.91 -20.69 7.11
C ILE A 618 -26.40 -20.50 6.83
N THR A 619 -26.95 -19.36 7.24
CA THR A 619 -28.30 -18.96 6.83
C THR A 619 -28.26 -18.36 5.41
N ILE A 620 -29.40 -18.40 4.72
CA ILE A 620 -29.61 -17.79 3.40
C ILE A 620 -30.59 -16.61 3.47
N ASP A 621 -30.98 -16.23 4.68
CA ASP A 621 -31.85 -15.09 4.95
C ASP A 621 -30.97 -13.84 5.11
N PRO A 622 -30.98 -12.90 4.14
CA PRO A 622 -30.07 -11.76 4.11
C PRO A 622 -30.13 -10.91 5.39
N GLU A 623 -31.27 -10.91 6.08
CA GLU A 623 -31.46 -10.12 7.30
C GLU A 623 -30.88 -10.80 8.57
N LEU A 624 -30.23 -11.99 8.46
CA LEU A 624 -29.72 -12.79 9.58
C LEU A 624 -28.18 -13.03 9.55
N HIS A 625 -27.40 -12.23 8.82
CA HIS A 625 -26.00 -12.55 8.45
C HIS A 625 -24.90 -11.99 9.39
N PHE A 626 -23.83 -12.78 9.62
CA PHE A 626 -22.66 -12.41 10.44
C PHE A 626 -21.31 -12.84 9.90
N ASP A 627 -21.24 -13.97 9.20
CA ASP A 627 -19.97 -14.52 8.73
C ASP A 627 -19.63 -13.98 7.32
N LEU A 628 -18.38 -14.17 6.91
CA LEU A 628 -17.88 -13.74 5.60
C LEU A 628 -18.62 -14.39 4.41
N LEU A 629 -18.90 -15.70 4.47
CA LEU A 629 -19.64 -16.39 3.41
C LEU A 629 -21.08 -15.90 3.23
N PRO A 630 -21.85 -15.65 4.30
CA PRO A 630 -23.11 -14.91 4.22
C PRO A 630 -22.99 -13.57 3.51
N LEU A 631 -22.00 -12.73 3.84
CA LEU A 631 -21.77 -11.45 3.15
C LEU A 631 -21.51 -11.66 1.64
N GLN A 632 -20.71 -12.67 1.29
CA GLN A 632 -20.54 -13.06 -0.11
C GLN A 632 -21.84 -13.56 -0.72
N SER A 633 -22.62 -14.38 0.00
CA SER A 633 -23.88 -14.96 -0.50
C SER A 633 -24.92 -13.90 -0.82
N ASP A 634 -24.98 -12.84 -0.03
CA ASP A 634 -25.83 -11.68 -0.31
C ASP A 634 -25.40 -11.01 -1.60
N ASN A 635 -24.13 -10.62 -1.71
CA ASN A 635 -23.60 -9.99 -2.93
C ASN A 635 -23.73 -10.87 -4.18
N LEU A 636 -23.87 -12.19 -4.02
CA LEU A 636 -24.16 -13.09 -5.15
C LEU A 636 -25.64 -13.05 -5.57
N THR A 637 -26.56 -12.82 -4.63
CA THR A 637 -27.99 -13.07 -4.81
C THR A 637 -28.88 -11.85 -4.72
N ALA A 638 -28.44 -10.77 -4.09
CA ALA A 638 -29.25 -9.60 -3.82
C ALA A 638 -28.39 -8.33 -3.72
N ASP A 639 -29.01 -7.19 -4.03
CA ASP A 639 -28.33 -5.90 -4.18
C ASP A 639 -28.99 -4.85 -3.28
N GLY A 640 -28.18 -3.91 -2.77
CA GLY A 640 -28.64 -2.81 -1.91
C GLY A 640 -29.01 -1.55 -2.69
N LEU A 641 -29.41 -0.48 -1.99
CA LEU A 641 -29.51 0.84 -2.64
C LEU A 641 -28.12 1.34 -3.07
N VAL A 642 -27.14 1.13 -2.19
CA VAL A 642 -25.74 1.50 -2.35
C VAL A 642 -24.88 0.33 -1.87
N THR A 643 -23.62 0.30 -2.31
CA THR A 643 -22.64 -0.71 -1.89
C THR A 643 -21.24 -0.09 -1.91
N TYR A 644 -20.22 -0.87 -1.55
CA TYR A 644 -18.83 -0.50 -1.78
C TYR A 644 -18.36 -0.96 -3.16
N ASN A 645 -17.45 -0.20 -3.77
CA ASN A 645 -16.91 -0.51 -5.09
C ASN A 645 -16.32 -1.94 -5.11
N HIS A 646 -16.79 -2.78 -6.04
CA HIS A 646 -16.56 -4.22 -6.07
C HIS A 646 -15.16 -4.57 -6.64
N VAL A 647 -14.12 -3.98 -6.09
CA VAL A 647 -12.72 -4.02 -6.56
C VAL A 647 -11.75 -4.21 -5.40
N PRO A 648 -10.51 -4.70 -5.63
CA PRO A 648 -9.51 -4.80 -4.57
C PRO A 648 -8.89 -3.43 -4.22
N GLY A 649 -8.16 -3.39 -3.10
CA GLY A 649 -7.36 -2.22 -2.68
C GLY A 649 -8.19 -1.08 -2.08
N ALA A 650 -7.62 0.14 -2.05
CA ALA A 650 -8.28 1.34 -1.51
C ALA A 650 -9.59 1.68 -2.20
N ALA A 651 -9.69 1.47 -3.51
CA ALA A 651 -10.91 1.76 -4.26
C ALA A 651 -12.11 0.97 -3.72
N GLY A 652 -11.88 -0.24 -3.18
CA GLY A 652 -12.93 -1.04 -2.52
C GLY A 652 -13.50 -0.43 -1.24
N THR A 653 -12.98 0.69 -0.75
CA THR A 653 -13.59 1.41 0.38
C THR A 653 -14.50 2.55 -0.05
N GLN A 654 -14.62 2.82 -1.35
CA GLN A 654 -15.44 3.90 -1.91
C GLN A 654 -16.91 3.47 -2.02
N LEU A 655 -17.84 4.36 -1.67
CA LEU A 655 -19.27 4.11 -1.83
C LEU A 655 -19.66 4.28 -3.30
N VAL A 656 -20.51 3.40 -3.80
CA VAL A 656 -21.05 3.47 -5.17
C VAL A 656 -22.56 3.22 -5.17
N PRO A 657 -23.31 3.86 -6.10
CA PRO A 657 -24.73 3.58 -6.25
C PRO A 657 -24.95 2.21 -6.89
N ASP A 658 -25.80 1.40 -6.26
CA ASP A 658 -26.15 0.07 -6.73
C ASP A 658 -27.55 0.07 -7.36
N LEU A 659 -28.61 -0.37 -6.65
CA LEU A 659 -29.98 -0.26 -7.16
C LEU A 659 -30.46 1.20 -7.24
N ALA A 660 -29.84 2.10 -6.46
CA ALA A 660 -30.02 3.54 -6.64
C ALA A 660 -29.30 4.04 -7.89
N LEU A 661 -29.82 5.12 -8.48
CA LEU A 661 -29.23 5.76 -9.65
C LEU A 661 -27.93 6.49 -9.30
N ASN A 662 -27.91 7.18 -8.16
CA ASN A 662 -26.81 7.99 -7.65
C ASN A 662 -26.73 7.83 -6.12
N LEU A 663 -25.58 8.18 -5.53
CA LEU A 663 -25.48 8.40 -4.09
C LEU A 663 -26.29 9.65 -3.73
N PRO A 664 -27.15 9.62 -2.69
CA PRO A 664 -27.90 10.79 -2.29
C PRO A 664 -27.01 11.77 -1.51
N GLU A 665 -27.19 13.06 -1.77
CA GLU A 665 -26.75 14.09 -0.83
C GLU A 665 -27.78 14.20 0.31
N PRO A 666 -27.35 14.21 1.58
CA PRO A 666 -28.27 14.37 2.69
C PRO A 666 -28.91 15.77 2.69
N THR A 667 -30.22 15.83 2.91
CA THR A 667 -30.98 17.09 3.03
C THR A 667 -31.52 17.27 4.44
N ASP A 668 -32.16 18.42 4.70
CA ASP A 668 -32.76 18.75 6.00
C ASP A 668 -31.76 18.66 7.16
N GLY A 669 -30.54 19.13 6.92
CA GLY A 669 -29.43 19.10 7.87
C GLY A 669 -29.06 17.68 8.29
N GLY A 670 -28.91 16.76 7.33
CA GLY A 670 -28.46 15.38 7.63
C GLY A 670 -29.56 14.38 7.97
N THR A 671 -30.82 14.81 8.03
CA THR A 671 -31.93 13.98 8.53
C THR A 671 -32.75 13.29 7.45
N THR A 672 -32.57 13.66 6.18
CA THR A 672 -33.33 13.10 5.06
C THR A 672 -32.40 12.60 3.95
N TYR A 673 -32.61 11.36 3.52
CA TYR A 673 -31.93 10.76 2.37
C TYR A 673 -32.93 10.37 1.30
N THR A 674 -32.73 10.85 0.06
CA THR A 674 -33.65 10.59 -1.07
C THR A 674 -32.97 9.78 -2.17
N PHE A 675 -33.42 8.55 -2.37
CA PHE A 675 -32.93 7.67 -3.42
C PHE A 675 -33.92 7.59 -4.58
N ARG A 676 -33.37 7.45 -5.79
CA ARG A 676 -34.13 7.10 -7.00
C ARG A 676 -33.64 5.77 -7.55
N LEU A 677 -34.53 4.80 -7.73
CA LEU A 677 -34.14 3.48 -8.25
C LEU A 677 -33.88 3.49 -9.75
N ARG A 678 -32.93 2.66 -10.19
CA ARG A 678 -32.69 2.33 -11.61
C ARG A 678 -33.94 1.69 -12.25
N ARG A 679 -34.06 1.80 -13.57
CA ARG A 679 -35.15 1.17 -14.33
C ARG A 679 -34.78 -0.25 -14.71
N GLY A 680 -35.80 -1.10 -14.89
CA GLY A 680 -35.62 -2.42 -15.50
C GLY A 680 -35.06 -3.50 -14.57
N ILE A 681 -34.78 -3.18 -13.31
CA ILE A 681 -34.32 -4.15 -12.32
C ILE A 681 -35.44 -5.16 -12.01
N ARG A 682 -35.08 -6.44 -12.00
CA ARG A 682 -35.98 -7.56 -11.74
C ARG A 682 -35.37 -8.53 -10.74
N TYR A 683 -36.22 -9.10 -9.90
CA TYR A 683 -35.87 -10.26 -9.09
C TYR A 683 -35.62 -11.49 -9.97
N SER A 684 -35.01 -12.51 -9.38
CA SER A 684 -34.66 -13.77 -10.05
C SER A 684 -35.85 -14.62 -10.51
N ASP A 685 -37.07 -14.21 -10.15
CA ASP A 685 -38.33 -14.77 -10.62
C ASP A 685 -39.02 -13.90 -11.70
N GLY A 686 -38.38 -12.81 -12.12
CA GLY A 686 -38.84 -11.91 -13.17
C GLY A 686 -39.73 -10.75 -12.69
N ARG A 687 -40.15 -10.72 -11.43
CA ARG A 687 -40.93 -9.59 -10.88
C ARG A 687 -40.10 -8.31 -10.84
N PRO A 688 -40.68 -7.14 -11.15
CA PRO A 688 -39.95 -5.87 -11.06
C PRO A 688 -39.72 -5.49 -9.59
N VAL A 689 -38.55 -4.91 -9.31
CA VAL A 689 -38.25 -4.30 -8.01
C VAL A 689 -39.01 -2.99 -7.86
N ARG A 690 -39.58 -2.74 -6.67
CA ARG A 690 -40.36 -1.54 -6.35
C ARG A 690 -39.73 -0.76 -5.21
N ALA A 691 -40.04 0.54 -5.13
CA ALA A 691 -39.58 1.37 -4.01
C ALA A 691 -40.16 0.88 -2.67
N SER A 692 -41.42 0.46 -2.68
CA SER A 692 -42.10 -0.10 -1.52
C SER A 692 -41.47 -1.39 -0.96
N ASP A 693 -40.70 -2.13 -1.76
CA ASP A 693 -40.01 -3.35 -1.33
C ASP A 693 -38.89 -3.06 -0.31
N PHE A 694 -38.27 -1.87 -0.37
CA PHE A 694 -37.22 -1.44 0.58
C PHE A 694 -37.79 -1.15 1.97
N ARG A 695 -38.89 -0.38 2.04
CA ARG A 695 -39.59 -0.16 3.32
C ARG A 695 -39.98 -1.50 3.93
N ARG A 696 -40.53 -2.39 3.12
CA ARG A 696 -40.95 -3.70 3.54
C ARG A 696 -39.80 -4.53 4.13
N SER A 697 -38.62 -4.52 3.50
CA SER A 697 -37.46 -5.25 4.04
C SER A 697 -37.01 -4.67 5.39
N ILE A 698 -36.96 -3.35 5.55
CA ILE A 698 -36.58 -2.76 6.84
C ILE A 698 -37.64 -3.06 7.92
N GLU A 699 -38.94 -3.01 7.60
CA GLU A 699 -40.01 -3.45 8.53
C GLU A 699 -39.91 -4.94 8.89
N ARG A 700 -39.50 -5.77 7.92
CA ARG A 700 -39.22 -7.19 8.11
C ARG A 700 -38.07 -7.38 9.09
N LEU A 701 -36.95 -6.69 8.87
CA LEU A 701 -35.77 -6.73 9.72
C LEU A 701 -36.09 -6.44 11.19
N PHE A 702 -36.94 -5.43 11.47
CA PHE A 702 -37.39 -5.14 12.85
C PHE A 702 -38.33 -6.22 13.43
N SER A 703 -39.10 -6.88 12.56
CA SER A 703 -40.01 -7.95 12.95
C SER A 703 -39.30 -9.28 13.20
N LEU A 704 -38.10 -9.48 12.65
CA LEU A 704 -37.25 -10.63 12.95
C LEU A 704 -36.83 -10.58 14.42
N ARG A 705 -37.42 -11.48 15.21
CA ARG A 705 -37.09 -11.67 16.63
C ARG A 705 -35.93 -12.66 16.82
N ASP A 706 -35.18 -12.94 15.75
CA ASP A 706 -33.93 -13.69 15.83
C ASP A 706 -32.81 -12.75 16.30
N PRO A 707 -32.00 -13.13 17.28
CA PRO A 707 -30.81 -12.38 17.69
C PRO A 707 -29.71 -12.32 16.64
N ARG A 708 -29.85 -13.10 15.56
CA ARG A 708 -29.10 -12.93 14.32
C ARG A 708 -29.57 -11.73 13.47
N ALA A 709 -30.70 -11.10 13.76
CA ALA A 709 -31.10 -9.87 13.07
C ALA A 709 -30.40 -8.65 13.71
N GLN A 710 -29.07 -8.57 13.68
CA GLN A 710 -28.32 -7.46 14.30
C GLN A 710 -28.25 -6.22 13.40
N ALA A 711 -28.46 -6.35 12.08
CA ALA A 711 -28.48 -5.20 11.17
C ALA A 711 -29.51 -4.13 11.60
N ARG A 712 -30.60 -4.51 12.29
CA ARG A 712 -31.59 -3.55 12.83
C ARG A 712 -31.00 -2.53 13.81
N LEU A 713 -29.85 -2.82 14.42
CA LEU A 713 -29.19 -1.95 15.40
C LEU A 713 -28.73 -0.63 14.74
N TYR A 714 -28.36 -0.70 13.47
CA TYR A 714 -27.91 0.44 12.66
C TYR A 714 -29.10 1.30 12.19
N PHE A 715 -30.28 0.70 11.97
CA PHE A 715 -31.47 1.43 11.49
C PHE A 715 -32.37 1.99 12.59
N THR A 716 -31.92 2.02 13.85
CA THR A 716 -32.76 2.50 14.97
C THR A 716 -33.00 4.01 14.98
N GLY A 717 -32.18 4.78 14.24
CA GLY A 717 -32.31 6.23 14.04
C GLY A 717 -33.56 6.66 13.28
N ILE A 718 -34.06 5.81 12.38
CA ILE A 718 -35.22 6.07 11.50
C ILE A 718 -36.46 6.44 12.33
N VAL A 719 -37.21 7.44 11.86
CA VAL A 719 -38.50 7.84 12.47
C VAL A 719 -39.44 6.62 12.53
N GLY A 720 -39.98 6.32 13.72
CA GLY A 720 -40.83 5.13 13.95
C GLY A 720 -40.11 3.85 14.35
N ALA A 721 -38.80 3.71 14.12
CA ALA A 721 -38.05 2.47 14.39
C ALA A 721 -38.08 2.01 15.86
N ARG A 722 -38.14 2.96 16.82
CA ARG A 722 -38.26 2.63 18.26
C ARG A 722 -39.56 1.88 18.57
N ALA A 723 -40.67 2.27 17.94
CA ALA A 723 -41.94 1.58 18.10
C ALA A 723 -41.89 0.19 17.47
N CYS A 724 -41.29 0.06 16.29
CA CYS A 724 -41.04 -1.23 15.64
C CYS A 724 -40.22 -2.20 16.50
N ASN A 725 -39.16 -1.70 17.16
CA ASN A 725 -38.38 -2.53 18.09
C ASN A 725 -39.23 -3.12 19.22
N ALA A 726 -40.22 -2.39 19.71
CA ALA A 726 -41.15 -2.85 20.74
C ALA A 726 -42.38 -3.63 20.20
N ALA A 727 -42.70 -3.52 18.90
CA ALA A 727 -43.92 -4.06 18.30
C ALA A 727 -43.86 -5.58 18.05
N GLY A 728 -44.99 -6.29 18.09
CA GLY A 728 -45.04 -7.72 17.71
C GLY A 728 -44.65 -7.96 16.24
N ALA A 729 -44.34 -9.22 15.87
CA ALA A 729 -43.97 -9.56 14.49
C ALA A 729 -45.05 -9.09 13.49
N GLY A 730 -44.62 -8.44 12.40
CA GLY A 730 -45.52 -7.92 11.36
C GLY A 730 -46.36 -6.70 11.78
N ARG A 731 -46.07 -6.09 12.94
CA ARG A 731 -46.72 -4.87 13.43
C ARG A 731 -45.81 -3.64 13.35
N CYS A 732 -44.64 -3.78 12.74
CA CYS A 732 -43.76 -2.66 12.46
C CYS A 732 -44.34 -1.85 11.30
N ASP A 733 -44.52 -0.54 11.52
CA ASP A 733 -44.94 0.43 10.51
C ASP A 733 -43.89 1.53 10.47
N LEU A 734 -43.18 1.63 9.35
CA LEU A 734 -42.19 2.66 9.08
C LEU A 734 -42.66 3.64 8.00
N SER A 735 -43.96 3.71 7.70
CA SER A 735 -44.49 4.58 6.66
C SER A 735 -44.18 6.07 6.84
N GLN A 736 -43.97 6.52 8.08
CA GLN A 736 -43.53 7.90 8.39
C GLN A 736 -42.01 8.09 8.27
N GLY A 737 -41.21 7.06 8.52
CA GLY A 737 -39.76 7.12 8.44
C GLY A 737 -39.19 6.71 7.09
N ILE A 738 -39.94 5.97 6.29
CA ILE A 738 -39.58 5.50 4.96
C ILE A 738 -40.76 5.74 4.04
N VAL A 739 -40.69 6.83 3.26
CA VAL A 739 -41.71 7.21 2.29
C VAL A 739 -41.30 6.67 0.92
N THR A 740 -42.19 5.91 0.29
CA THR A 740 -41.90 5.25 -0.99
C THR A 740 -42.96 5.59 -2.03
N ASP A 741 -42.52 5.85 -3.26
CA ASP A 741 -43.39 6.01 -4.43
C ASP A 741 -42.89 5.12 -5.57
N ASP A 742 -43.66 4.08 -5.87
CA ASP A 742 -43.34 3.11 -6.92
C ASP A 742 -43.44 3.69 -8.34
N SER A 743 -44.31 4.68 -8.55
CA SER A 743 -44.52 5.27 -9.87
C SER A 743 -43.32 6.09 -10.30
N SER A 744 -42.81 6.90 -9.39
CA SER A 744 -41.62 7.69 -9.63
C SER A 744 -40.34 6.87 -9.37
N ARG A 745 -40.41 5.84 -8.50
CA ARG A 745 -39.29 5.01 -8.00
C ARG A 745 -38.43 5.72 -6.96
N THR A 746 -39.07 6.44 -6.04
CA THR A 746 -38.41 7.16 -4.94
C THR A 746 -38.48 6.36 -3.65
N VAL A 747 -37.37 6.29 -2.92
CA VAL A 747 -37.32 5.90 -1.50
C VAL A 747 -36.75 7.09 -0.71
N ILE A 748 -37.51 7.63 0.23
CA ILE A 748 -37.09 8.73 1.11
C ILE A 748 -37.01 8.18 2.53
N ILE A 749 -35.88 8.39 3.21
CA ILE A 749 -35.65 7.90 4.57
C ILE A 749 -35.42 9.10 5.48
N HIS A 750 -36.20 9.16 6.57
CA HIS A 750 -36.17 10.22 7.56
C HIS A 750 -35.63 9.72 8.90
N PHE A 751 -34.69 10.48 9.46
CA PHE A 751 -34.07 10.24 10.75
C PHE A 751 -34.55 11.26 11.79
N ARG A 752 -34.43 10.90 13.07
CA ARG A 752 -34.78 11.80 14.18
C ARG A 752 -33.67 12.81 14.49
N THR A 753 -32.45 12.47 14.13
CA THR A 753 -31.22 13.24 14.29
C THR A 753 -30.35 12.97 13.06
N PRO A 754 -29.40 13.85 12.71
CA PRO A 754 -28.48 13.59 11.61
C PRO A 754 -27.78 12.23 11.77
N ASP A 755 -27.59 11.50 10.67
CA ASP A 755 -26.97 10.17 10.66
C ASP A 755 -26.02 10.04 9.45
N PRO A 756 -24.78 10.55 9.54
CA PRO A 756 -23.82 10.48 8.44
C PRO A 756 -23.21 9.09 8.24
N SER A 757 -23.36 8.17 9.20
CA SER A 757 -22.97 6.76 9.07
C SER A 757 -23.94 5.95 8.21
N PHE A 758 -25.12 6.49 7.88
CA PHE A 758 -26.18 5.73 7.24
C PHE A 758 -25.79 5.07 5.91
N LEU A 759 -25.11 5.79 5.00
CA LEU A 759 -24.70 5.21 3.71
C LEU A 759 -23.62 4.13 3.87
N PRO A 760 -22.54 4.33 4.65
CA PRO A 760 -21.61 3.26 5.03
C PRO A 760 -22.29 2.04 5.67
N ASP A 761 -23.20 2.25 6.62
CA ASP A 761 -23.94 1.19 7.30
C ASP A 761 -24.78 0.37 6.31
N LEU A 762 -25.47 1.06 5.41
CA LEU A 762 -26.29 0.44 4.38
C LEU A 762 -25.46 -0.36 3.36
N ALA A 763 -24.23 0.08 3.05
CA ALA A 763 -23.31 -0.62 2.18
C ALA A 763 -22.66 -1.84 2.85
N PHE A 764 -22.28 -1.74 4.14
CA PHE A 764 -21.64 -2.83 4.87
C PHE A 764 -22.62 -3.91 5.32
N ARG A 765 -23.82 -3.52 5.76
CA ARG A 765 -24.92 -4.40 6.17
C ARG A 765 -26.12 -4.21 5.24
N PRO A 766 -26.04 -4.70 3.99
CA PRO A 766 -27.10 -4.49 3.02
C PRO A 766 -28.43 -5.05 3.53
N VAL A 767 -29.48 -4.26 3.38
CA VAL A 767 -30.87 -4.67 3.59
C VAL A 767 -31.54 -4.67 2.22
N PRO A 768 -31.34 -5.72 1.41
CA PRO A 768 -31.82 -5.76 0.04
C PRO A 768 -33.35 -5.75 -0.01
N PRO A 769 -33.96 -5.23 -1.09
CA PRO A 769 -35.41 -5.21 -1.20
C PRO A 769 -35.94 -6.65 -1.22
N VAL A 770 -37.04 -6.91 -0.52
CA VAL A 770 -37.68 -8.23 -0.49
C VAL A 770 -39.03 -8.16 -1.22
N PRO A 771 -39.32 -9.10 -2.13
CA PRO A 771 -40.54 -9.03 -2.91
C PRO A 771 -41.78 -9.25 -2.04
N PRO A 772 -42.96 -8.75 -2.47
CA PRO A 772 -44.22 -9.03 -1.80
C PRO A 772 -44.45 -10.53 -1.64
N GLY A 773 -44.96 -10.93 -0.47
CA GLY A 773 -45.15 -12.32 -0.06
C GLY A 773 -44.05 -12.90 0.83
N THR A 774 -42.89 -12.23 0.96
CA THR A 774 -41.81 -12.68 1.85
C THR A 774 -42.23 -12.65 3.33
N PRO A 775 -42.12 -13.74 4.11
CA PRO A 775 -42.63 -13.77 5.48
C PRO A 775 -41.90 -12.81 6.43
N PHE A 776 -42.59 -12.27 7.45
CA PHE A 776 -42.01 -11.46 8.54
C PHE A 776 -41.37 -12.31 9.66
N HIS A 777 -40.90 -13.51 9.30
CA HIS A 777 -40.14 -14.42 10.14
C HIS A 777 -39.01 -15.04 9.31
N ALA A 778 -38.06 -15.69 9.98
CA ALA A 778 -36.91 -16.31 9.34
C ALA A 778 -37.36 -17.34 8.29
N ILE A 779 -36.79 -17.28 7.08
CA ILE A 779 -37.17 -18.14 5.95
C ILE A 779 -36.56 -19.56 6.00
N GLY A 780 -35.62 -19.81 6.93
CA GLY A 780 -34.87 -21.05 6.99
C GLY A 780 -34.06 -21.27 5.70
N LEU A 781 -34.33 -22.37 4.99
CA LEU A 781 -33.63 -22.75 3.75
C LEU A 781 -34.47 -22.50 2.48
N THR A 782 -35.54 -21.71 2.57
CA THR A 782 -36.38 -21.35 1.42
C THR A 782 -35.85 -20.07 0.77
N PRO A 783 -35.30 -20.10 -0.45
CA PRO A 783 -34.69 -18.91 -1.05
C PRO A 783 -35.68 -17.75 -1.26
N ILE A 784 -35.21 -16.52 -1.01
CA ILE A 784 -35.91 -15.29 -1.44
C ILE A 784 -35.45 -14.99 -2.88
N PRO A 785 -36.37 -14.67 -3.80
CA PRO A 785 -35.97 -14.13 -5.10
C PRO A 785 -35.19 -12.83 -4.89
N GLY A 786 -33.95 -12.79 -5.39
CA GLY A 786 -33.06 -11.65 -5.23
C GLY A 786 -32.70 -11.04 -6.58
N THR A 787 -31.95 -9.95 -6.56
CA THR A 787 -31.64 -9.13 -7.73
C THR A 787 -30.28 -9.43 -8.35
N GLY A 788 -29.39 -10.13 -7.64
CA GLY A 788 -27.98 -10.28 -8.00
C GLY A 788 -27.71 -11.21 -9.19
N PRO A 789 -26.43 -11.39 -9.58
CA PRO A 789 -26.02 -12.17 -10.75
C PRO A 789 -26.29 -13.67 -10.63
N TYR A 790 -26.54 -14.16 -9.41
CA TYR A 790 -26.93 -15.53 -9.12
C TYR A 790 -28.26 -15.61 -8.39
N LYS A 791 -28.89 -16.78 -8.45
CA LYS A 791 -29.98 -17.18 -7.59
C LYS A 791 -29.66 -18.50 -6.91
N ILE A 792 -30.22 -18.72 -5.74
CA ILE A 792 -30.10 -20.00 -5.04
C ILE A 792 -31.04 -21.00 -5.72
N ALA A 793 -30.45 -22.01 -6.37
CA ALA A 793 -31.19 -23.12 -6.97
C ALA A 793 -31.58 -24.18 -5.92
N MET A 794 -30.75 -24.34 -4.89
CA MET A 794 -30.95 -25.32 -3.83
C MET A 794 -30.23 -24.88 -2.56
N ALA A 795 -30.85 -25.06 -1.39
CA ALA A 795 -30.22 -24.91 -0.09
C ALA A 795 -30.60 -26.07 0.83
N SER A 796 -29.62 -26.60 1.55
CA SER A 796 -29.75 -27.69 2.50
C SER A 796 -28.78 -27.47 3.66
N ALA A 797 -28.89 -28.28 4.73
CA ALA A 797 -27.92 -28.23 5.83
C ALA A 797 -26.48 -28.59 5.41
N GLY A 798 -26.27 -29.24 4.25
CA GLY A 798 -24.94 -29.67 3.79
C GLY A 798 -24.37 -28.87 2.60
N GLU A 799 -25.23 -28.17 1.86
CA GLU A 799 -24.84 -27.50 0.62
C GLU A 799 -25.81 -26.36 0.25
N ILE A 800 -25.25 -25.25 -0.26
CA ILE A 800 -25.99 -24.23 -1.02
C ILE A 800 -25.44 -24.19 -2.46
N ARG A 801 -26.35 -24.09 -3.42
CA ARG A 801 -26.04 -24.09 -4.85
C ARG A 801 -26.61 -22.84 -5.51
N TYR A 802 -25.72 -22.00 -6.02
CA TYR A 802 -26.04 -20.77 -6.75
C TYR A 802 -25.88 -21.03 -8.24
N VAL A 803 -26.84 -20.56 -9.05
CA VAL A 803 -26.80 -20.61 -10.52
C VAL A 803 -27.06 -19.22 -11.07
N ARG A 804 -26.61 -18.92 -12.30
CA ARG A 804 -26.84 -17.61 -12.91
C ARG A 804 -28.32 -17.21 -12.88
N ASN A 805 -28.56 -15.96 -12.53
CA ASN A 805 -29.88 -15.35 -12.55
C ASN A 805 -30.23 -14.95 -14.00
N PRO A 806 -31.22 -15.57 -14.65
CA PRO A 806 -31.55 -15.27 -16.05
C PRO A 806 -32.18 -13.88 -16.26
N PHE A 807 -32.58 -13.18 -15.19
CA PHE A 807 -33.14 -11.84 -15.26
C PHE A 807 -32.14 -10.74 -14.90
N PHE A 808 -30.94 -11.12 -14.44
CA PHE A 808 -29.87 -10.17 -14.17
C PHE A 808 -29.29 -9.62 -15.48
N HIS A 809 -28.96 -8.34 -15.45
CA HIS A 809 -28.10 -7.68 -16.43
C HIS A 809 -27.26 -6.66 -15.67
N GLU A 810 -25.99 -6.52 -16.02
CA GLU A 810 -25.11 -5.57 -15.34
C GLU A 810 -25.59 -4.12 -15.54
N TRP A 811 -25.95 -3.44 -14.45
CA TRP A 811 -26.33 -2.01 -14.46
C TRP A 811 -25.22 -1.09 -13.96
N SER A 812 -24.26 -1.63 -13.21
CA SER A 812 -23.10 -0.93 -12.67
C SER A 812 -22.00 -1.96 -12.39
N HIS A 813 -20.95 -1.99 -13.21
CA HIS A 813 -19.83 -2.90 -12.99
C HIS A 813 -19.12 -2.63 -11.64
N ALA A 814 -19.07 -1.36 -11.22
CA ALA A 814 -18.48 -0.97 -9.94
C ALA A 814 -19.29 -1.45 -8.74
N ALA A 815 -20.63 -1.59 -8.85
CA ALA A 815 -21.46 -2.06 -7.74
C ALA A 815 -21.68 -3.57 -7.80
N GLN A 816 -22.16 -4.06 -8.95
CA GLN A 816 -22.53 -5.45 -9.15
C GLN A 816 -22.09 -5.96 -10.54
N PRO A 817 -20.93 -6.63 -10.62
CA PRO A 817 -20.44 -7.26 -11.85
C PRO A 817 -21.33 -8.42 -12.35
N ASP A 818 -21.20 -8.78 -13.62
CA ASP A 818 -22.02 -9.83 -14.26
C ASP A 818 -21.91 -11.26 -13.66
N GLY A 819 -20.76 -11.58 -13.07
CA GLY A 819 -20.44 -12.90 -12.55
C GLY A 819 -19.86 -13.87 -13.58
N ASN A 820 -18.77 -14.54 -13.20
CA ASN A 820 -17.97 -15.40 -14.06
C ASN A 820 -18.38 -16.90 -13.97
N PRO A 821 -18.46 -17.56 -12.80
CA PRO A 821 -18.84 -18.98 -12.75
C PRO A 821 -20.25 -19.25 -13.30
N ASP A 822 -20.46 -20.42 -13.93
CA ASP A 822 -21.84 -20.87 -14.26
C ASP A 822 -22.62 -21.22 -12.98
N GLN A 823 -21.87 -21.71 -12.00
CA GLN A 823 -22.39 -22.22 -10.75
C GLN A 823 -21.38 -22.04 -9.63
N ILE A 824 -21.88 -21.66 -8.47
CA ILE A 824 -21.13 -21.63 -7.21
C ILE A 824 -21.76 -22.67 -6.28
N VAL A 825 -20.95 -23.52 -5.67
CA VAL A 825 -21.40 -24.55 -4.73
C VAL A 825 -20.64 -24.38 -3.43
N THR A 826 -21.38 -24.09 -2.37
CA THR A 826 -20.85 -23.97 -1.01
C THR A 826 -21.21 -25.22 -0.23
N ARG A 827 -20.22 -25.91 0.34
CA ARG A 827 -20.42 -27.14 1.13
C ARG A 827 -19.98 -26.98 2.58
N PHE A 828 -20.67 -27.70 3.46
CA PHE A 828 -20.51 -27.58 4.91
C PHE A 828 -20.02 -28.87 5.57
N GLY A 829 -19.51 -28.75 6.80
CA GLY A 829 -19.27 -29.89 7.71
C GLY A 829 -17.88 -30.50 7.67
N LEU A 830 -16.97 -30.00 6.82
CA LEU A 830 -15.57 -30.41 6.86
C LEU A 830 -14.81 -29.71 7.98
N SER A 831 -13.95 -30.43 8.70
CA SER A 831 -12.95 -29.76 9.57
C SER A 831 -12.04 -28.85 8.74
N ARG A 832 -11.53 -27.76 9.33
CA ARG A 832 -10.58 -26.83 8.68
C ARG A 832 -9.42 -27.54 7.98
N ALA A 833 -8.83 -28.54 8.64
CA ALA A 833 -7.74 -29.32 8.07
C ALA A 833 -8.18 -30.19 6.88
N ALA A 834 -9.42 -30.70 6.89
CA ALA A 834 -9.98 -31.44 5.76
C ALA A 834 -10.34 -30.52 4.59
N ALA A 835 -10.81 -29.30 4.86
CA ALA A 835 -11.08 -28.28 3.85
C ALA A 835 -9.79 -27.89 3.10
N VAL A 836 -8.71 -27.58 3.83
CA VAL A 836 -7.39 -27.29 3.22
C VAL A 836 -6.90 -28.48 2.37
N ARG A 837 -7.04 -29.73 2.85
CA ARG A 837 -6.69 -30.92 2.06
C ARG A 837 -7.56 -31.10 0.82
N ALA A 838 -8.83 -30.67 0.85
CA ALA A 838 -9.70 -30.70 -0.32
C ALA A 838 -9.23 -29.69 -1.37
N ILE A 839 -8.77 -28.51 -0.96
CA ILE A 839 -8.20 -27.50 -1.86
C ILE A 839 -6.89 -27.99 -2.47
N VAL A 840 -5.96 -28.52 -1.65
CA VAL A 840 -4.71 -29.12 -2.14
C VAL A 840 -4.97 -30.23 -3.17
N GLY A 841 -6.01 -31.03 -2.95
CA GLY A 841 -6.40 -32.12 -3.85
C GLY A 841 -7.28 -31.69 -5.03
N GLY A 842 -7.53 -30.40 -5.25
CA GLY A 842 -8.38 -29.89 -6.33
C GLY A 842 -9.87 -30.22 -6.23
N ARG A 843 -10.33 -30.70 -5.06
CA ARG A 843 -11.75 -31.05 -4.79
C ARG A 843 -12.58 -29.86 -4.30
N ALA A 844 -11.91 -28.77 -3.91
CA ALA A 844 -12.49 -27.49 -3.55
C ALA A 844 -11.58 -26.37 -4.05
N ASP A 845 -12.11 -25.15 -4.12
CA ASP A 845 -11.44 -23.99 -4.70
C ASP A 845 -11.04 -22.95 -3.65
N TRP A 846 -11.79 -22.84 -2.56
CA TRP A 846 -11.51 -21.95 -1.43
C TRP A 846 -12.27 -22.40 -0.17
N SER A 847 -11.85 -21.93 1.01
CA SER A 847 -12.51 -22.17 2.30
C SER A 847 -12.54 -20.89 3.11
N ALA A 848 -13.68 -20.55 3.72
CA ALA A 848 -13.81 -19.32 4.50
C ALA A 848 -13.11 -19.39 5.86
N ASP A 849 -12.96 -20.60 6.39
CA ASP A 849 -12.30 -20.80 7.67
C ASP A 849 -10.79 -20.58 7.57
N ALA A 850 -10.21 -19.95 8.59
CA ALA A 850 -8.78 -19.73 8.69
C ALA A 850 -7.94 -21.02 8.57
N ILE A 851 -6.82 -20.93 7.87
CA ILE A 851 -5.87 -22.03 7.68
C ILE A 851 -5.33 -22.48 9.05
N PRO A 852 -5.37 -23.78 9.40
CA PRO A 852 -4.76 -24.26 10.63
C PRO A 852 -3.27 -23.93 10.69
N THR A 853 -2.82 -23.32 11.80
CA THR A 853 -1.43 -22.85 12.00
C THR A 853 -0.36 -23.85 11.59
N ARG A 854 -0.53 -25.13 11.94
CA ARG A 854 0.42 -26.21 11.63
C ARG A 854 0.58 -26.53 10.14
N MET A 855 -0.40 -26.13 9.31
CA MET A 855 -0.40 -26.37 7.87
C MET A 855 0.16 -25.17 7.09
N LEU A 856 0.07 -23.97 7.65
CA LEU A 856 0.45 -22.73 6.96
C LEU A 856 1.91 -22.72 6.50
N ALA A 857 2.84 -23.18 7.35
CA ALA A 857 4.26 -23.27 7.00
C ALA A 857 4.50 -24.14 5.74
N THR A 858 3.87 -25.32 5.70
CA THR A 858 3.96 -26.23 4.54
C THR A 858 3.33 -25.62 3.29
N LEU A 859 2.19 -24.95 3.42
CA LEU A 859 1.54 -24.29 2.28
C LEU A 859 2.39 -23.16 1.72
N LYS A 860 3.03 -22.36 2.57
CA LYS A 860 3.95 -21.28 2.15
C LYS A 860 5.11 -21.82 1.32
N THR A 861 5.68 -22.95 1.71
CA THR A 861 6.80 -23.56 0.99
C THR A 861 6.36 -24.26 -0.30
N ARG A 862 5.26 -25.03 -0.28
CA ARG A 862 4.86 -25.88 -1.42
C ARG A 862 3.97 -25.18 -2.43
N PHE A 863 3.19 -24.20 -2.00
CA PHE A 863 2.12 -23.58 -2.80
C PHE A 863 2.11 -22.04 -2.70
N PRO A 864 3.27 -21.34 -2.76
CA PRO A 864 3.31 -19.89 -2.54
C PRO A 864 2.42 -19.11 -3.52
N GLY A 865 2.29 -19.57 -4.78
CA GLY A 865 1.46 -18.90 -5.80
C GLY A 865 -0.05 -18.98 -5.59
N GLN A 866 -0.53 -19.87 -4.71
CA GLN A 866 -1.94 -20.08 -4.36
C GLN A 866 -2.34 -19.40 -3.04
N LEU A 867 -1.38 -18.75 -2.36
CA LEU A 867 -1.63 -18.00 -1.14
C LEU A 867 -1.79 -16.52 -1.46
N HIS A 868 -2.73 -15.89 -0.79
CA HIS A 868 -3.10 -14.49 -1.00
C HIS A 868 -3.27 -13.78 0.35
N PRO A 869 -2.61 -12.64 0.59
CA PRO A 869 -2.88 -11.82 1.77
C PRO A 869 -4.35 -11.37 1.79
N ALA A 870 -4.99 -11.49 2.95
CA ALA A 870 -6.41 -11.25 3.12
C ALA A 870 -6.62 -10.57 4.47
N THR A 871 -6.67 -9.24 4.51
CA THR A 871 -6.79 -8.49 5.79
C THR A 871 -8.10 -7.69 5.82
N ILE A 872 -8.98 -8.05 6.75
CA ILE A 872 -10.18 -7.28 7.10
C ILE A 872 -9.88 -6.57 8.43
N PRO A 873 -10.24 -5.28 8.60
CA PRO A 873 -10.10 -4.59 9.88
C PRO A 873 -10.90 -5.30 10.97
N THR A 874 -10.28 -6.17 11.75
CA THR A 874 -10.99 -6.98 12.75
C THR A 874 -10.14 -7.17 14.00
N THR A 875 -10.74 -6.86 15.15
CA THR A 875 -10.15 -7.09 16.47
C THR A 875 -10.71 -8.37 17.07
N ALA A 876 -9.86 -9.29 17.47
CA ALA A 876 -10.23 -10.44 18.31
C ALA A 876 -10.15 -10.07 19.80
N PHE A 877 -11.14 -10.47 20.59
CA PHE A 877 -11.27 -10.12 22.01
C PHE A 877 -11.93 -11.23 22.83
N PHE A 878 -11.82 -11.14 24.16
CA PHE A 878 -12.81 -11.74 25.06
C PHE A 878 -13.87 -10.72 25.44
N GLN A 879 -15.12 -11.09 25.20
CA GLN A 879 -16.27 -10.39 25.75
C GLN A 879 -16.50 -10.87 27.17
N LEU A 880 -16.70 -9.93 28.11
CA LEU A 880 -16.90 -10.22 29.52
C LEU A 880 -18.33 -9.92 29.94
N ASN A 881 -18.93 -10.82 30.71
CA ASN A 881 -20.25 -10.57 31.28
C ASN A 881 -20.12 -9.76 32.56
N THR A 882 -20.28 -8.44 32.48
CA THR A 882 -20.08 -7.55 33.65
C THR A 882 -21.23 -7.59 34.66
N ARG A 883 -22.15 -8.55 34.53
CA ARG A 883 -23.25 -8.79 35.47
C ARG A 883 -23.06 -10.10 36.24
N LEU A 884 -21.99 -10.85 35.97
CA LEU A 884 -21.69 -12.11 36.63
C LEU A 884 -20.32 -12.06 37.31
N PRO A 885 -20.19 -12.66 38.50
CA PRO A 885 -18.89 -12.79 39.14
C PRO A 885 -17.95 -13.68 38.32
N PRO A 886 -16.63 -13.41 38.33
CA PRO A 886 -15.96 -12.30 39.02
C PRO A 886 -15.82 -11.03 38.14
N PHE A 887 -16.45 -10.97 36.96
CA PHE A 887 -16.26 -9.88 35.97
C PHE A 887 -17.19 -8.68 36.18
N ASP A 888 -18.14 -8.77 37.10
CA ASP A 888 -18.85 -7.62 37.67
C ASP A 888 -17.89 -6.64 38.37
N ASP A 889 -16.76 -7.12 38.89
CA ASP A 889 -15.68 -6.28 39.42
C ASP A 889 -14.68 -5.82 38.34
N ILE A 890 -14.58 -4.50 38.14
CA ILE A 890 -13.65 -3.88 37.18
C ILE A 890 -12.18 -4.22 37.45
N ARG A 891 -11.79 -4.44 38.71
CA ARG A 891 -10.42 -4.81 39.07
C ARG A 891 -10.04 -6.15 38.45
N VAL A 892 -10.97 -7.09 38.41
CA VAL A 892 -10.77 -8.42 37.81
C VAL A 892 -10.66 -8.31 36.29
N ARG A 893 -11.52 -7.50 35.66
CA ARG A 893 -11.45 -7.25 34.21
C ARG A 893 -10.11 -6.63 33.81
N ARG A 894 -9.67 -5.60 34.54
CA ARG A 894 -8.36 -4.95 34.35
C ARG A 894 -7.20 -5.92 34.60
N ALA A 895 -7.29 -6.74 35.65
CA ALA A 895 -6.29 -7.76 35.95
C ALA A 895 -6.12 -8.75 34.80
N LEU A 896 -7.23 -9.25 34.23
CA LEU A 896 -7.19 -10.14 33.08
C LEU A 896 -6.51 -9.45 31.87
N SER A 897 -6.87 -8.21 31.55
CA SER A 897 -6.25 -7.44 30.47
C SER A 897 -4.73 -7.25 30.65
N LEU A 898 -4.27 -7.02 31.88
CA LEU A 898 -2.85 -6.87 32.21
C LEU A 898 -2.08 -8.19 32.19
N ALA A 899 -2.73 -9.29 32.59
CA ALA A 899 -2.11 -10.59 32.73
C ALA A 899 -1.85 -11.30 31.38
N ILE A 900 -2.65 -11.00 30.35
CA ILE A 900 -2.55 -11.66 29.04
C ILE A 900 -1.26 -11.28 28.31
N ASP A 901 -0.45 -12.30 27.98
CA ASP A 901 0.68 -12.22 27.07
C ASP A 901 0.19 -12.23 25.62
N ARG A 902 0.03 -11.05 25.02
CA ARG A 902 -0.47 -10.90 23.65
C ARG A 902 0.53 -11.40 22.60
N ARG A 903 1.84 -11.42 22.88
CA ARG A 903 2.82 -12.09 21.98
C ARG A 903 2.59 -13.60 21.96
N ARG A 904 2.20 -14.20 23.10
CA ARG A 904 1.79 -15.60 23.12
C ARG A 904 0.52 -15.81 22.29
N VAL A 905 -0.47 -14.93 22.43
CA VAL A 905 -1.71 -15.00 21.63
C VAL A 905 -1.42 -14.91 20.13
N VAL A 906 -0.58 -13.98 19.68
CA VAL A 906 -0.13 -13.90 18.26
C VAL A 906 0.44 -15.23 17.78
N ARG A 907 1.28 -15.92 18.57
CA ARG A 907 1.80 -17.24 18.21
C ARG A 907 0.71 -18.31 18.10
N LEU A 908 -0.31 -18.25 18.95
CA LEU A 908 -1.44 -19.19 18.91
C LEU A 908 -2.33 -18.98 17.68
N PHE A 909 -2.48 -17.73 17.22
CA PHE A 909 -3.15 -17.40 15.95
C PHE A 909 -2.32 -17.77 14.70
N GLY A 910 -1.03 -18.07 14.86
CA GLY A 910 -0.18 -18.52 13.75
C GLY A 910 0.97 -17.58 13.40
N GLY A 911 1.24 -16.58 14.24
CA GLY A 911 2.38 -15.69 14.12
C GLY A 911 2.01 -14.31 13.54
N PRO A 912 3.03 -13.46 13.31
CA PRO A 912 2.84 -12.07 12.91
C PRO A 912 2.17 -11.87 11.53
N ASP A 913 2.13 -12.93 10.72
CA ASP A 913 1.45 -12.96 9.42
C ASP A 913 -0.06 -13.21 9.55
N GLN A 914 -0.55 -13.57 10.74
CA GLN A 914 -1.96 -13.87 11.01
C GLN A 914 -2.55 -12.95 12.09
N ALA A 915 -1.72 -12.23 12.85
CA ALA A 915 -2.19 -11.38 13.93
C ALA A 915 -1.15 -10.35 14.38
N THR A 916 -1.61 -9.19 14.84
CA THR A 916 -0.80 -8.19 15.57
C THR A 916 -1.36 -7.99 16.97
N ALA A 917 -0.51 -7.84 17.99
CA ALA A 917 -0.98 -7.58 19.35
C ALA A 917 -1.64 -6.19 19.47
N THR A 918 -2.82 -6.14 20.08
CA THR A 918 -3.59 -4.90 20.31
C THR A 918 -4.19 -4.84 21.71
N CYS A 919 -4.48 -3.62 22.18
CA CYS A 919 -5.17 -3.38 23.44
C CYS A 919 -6.51 -2.64 23.25
N GLN A 920 -6.88 -2.36 21.99
CA GLN A 920 -8.01 -1.50 21.63
C GLN A 920 -9.15 -2.30 21.04
N ILE A 921 -10.35 -1.72 21.07
CA ILE A 921 -11.54 -2.34 20.50
C ILE A 921 -11.57 -2.03 18.99
N LEU A 922 -11.34 -0.77 18.63
CA LEU A 922 -11.17 -0.38 17.23
C LEU A 922 -9.93 -1.05 16.61
N PRO A 923 -10.04 -1.71 15.44
CA PRO A 923 -8.90 -2.16 14.67
C PRO A 923 -8.29 -1.00 13.84
N PRO A 924 -7.00 -1.11 13.43
CA PRO A 924 -6.40 -0.16 12.49
C PRO A 924 -7.18 -0.05 11.17
N GLY A 925 -7.21 1.15 10.58
CA GLY A 925 -7.90 1.43 9.31
C GLY A 925 -9.37 1.86 9.46
N ILE A 926 -9.88 1.93 10.69
CA ILE A 926 -11.21 2.49 11.01
C ILE A 926 -11.03 3.90 11.58
N PRO A 927 -11.75 4.92 11.08
CA PRO A 927 -11.71 6.27 11.66
C PRO A 927 -11.86 6.29 13.20
N GLY A 928 -11.17 7.21 13.85
CA GLY A 928 -11.08 7.26 15.32
C GLY A 928 -10.19 6.21 15.98
N TYR A 929 -9.58 5.27 15.24
CA TYR A 929 -8.46 4.51 15.79
C TYR A 929 -7.31 5.45 16.13
N ARG A 930 -6.84 5.38 17.37
CA ARG A 930 -5.61 6.06 17.84
C ARG A 930 -4.86 5.14 18.77
N ARG A 931 -3.67 4.70 18.36
CA ARG A 931 -2.90 3.66 19.04
C ARG A 931 -2.77 3.93 20.55
N ASN A 932 -3.30 3.04 21.37
CA ASN A 932 -3.31 3.16 22.82
C ASN A 932 -3.27 1.78 23.49
N CYS A 933 -2.36 1.59 24.46
CA CYS A 933 -2.34 0.39 25.27
C CYS A 933 -2.02 0.69 26.74
N PRO A 934 -3.05 0.86 27.59
CA PRO A 934 -2.85 1.05 29.02
C PRO A 934 -2.55 -0.28 29.74
N TYR A 935 -2.98 -1.42 29.18
CA TYR A 935 -2.81 -2.75 29.79
C TYR A 935 -1.52 -3.44 29.35
N THR A 936 -0.39 -2.83 29.70
CA THR A 936 0.93 -3.38 29.45
C THR A 936 1.89 -3.03 30.60
N ARG A 937 3.04 -3.71 30.68
CA ARG A 937 4.02 -3.48 31.75
C ARG A 937 4.56 -2.06 31.78
N ASN A 938 4.89 -1.52 30.61
CA ASN A 938 5.48 -0.19 30.45
C ASN A 938 4.64 0.61 29.44
N PRO A 939 3.54 1.26 29.86
CA PRO A 939 2.76 2.12 28.97
C PRO A 939 3.63 3.33 28.57
N GLY A 940 3.70 3.61 27.28
CA GLY A 940 4.49 4.71 26.73
C GLY A 940 3.72 5.49 25.68
N ARG A 941 4.24 6.65 25.27
CA ARG A 941 3.59 7.56 24.31
C ARG A 941 3.25 6.89 22.96
N ALA A 942 4.02 5.89 22.54
CA ALA A 942 3.76 5.13 21.32
C ALA A 942 2.57 4.16 21.41
N GLY A 943 1.93 3.99 22.58
CA GLY A 943 0.72 3.19 22.73
C GLY A 943 0.86 1.69 22.42
N ARG A 944 2.09 1.16 22.30
CA ARG A 944 2.35 -0.25 21.93
C ARG A 944 2.30 -1.17 23.14
N TRP A 945 1.73 -2.36 22.95
CA TRP A 945 1.86 -3.43 23.94
C TRP A 945 3.31 -3.95 23.99
N THR A 946 3.90 -4.03 25.18
CA THR A 946 5.30 -4.46 25.39
C THR A 946 5.40 -5.84 26.04
N ALA A 947 4.77 -6.01 27.20
CA ALA A 947 4.77 -7.23 28.01
C ALA A 947 3.53 -7.28 28.92
N PRO A 948 3.13 -8.46 29.44
CA PRO A 948 2.11 -8.55 30.47
C PRO A 948 2.64 -7.98 31.81
N ASN A 949 1.72 -7.52 32.66
CA ASN A 949 2.00 -7.06 34.02
C ASN A 949 1.31 -7.97 35.05
N LEU A 950 1.90 -9.14 35.29
CA LEU A 950 1.34 -10.15 36.19
C LEU A 950 1.29 -9.68 37.64
N ALA A 951 2.32 -8.96 38.12
CA ALA A 951 2.36 -8.46 39.49
C ALA A 951 1.18 -7.53 39.80
N GLU A 952 0.87 -6.60 38.88
CA GLU A 952 -0.28 -5.72 39.05
C GLU A 952 -1.60 -6.47 38.92
N ALA A 953 -1.70 -7.44 38.00
CA ALA A 953 -2.88 -8.28 37.88
C ALA A 953 -3.16 -9.09 39.17
N GLU A 954 -2.14 -9.69 39.77
CA GLU A 954 -2.24 -10.42 41.03
C GLU A 954 -2.67 -9.51 42.20
N ARG A 955 -2.16 -8.27 42.23
CA ARG A 955 -2.55 -7.26 43.20
C ARG A 955 -4.03 -6.89 43.07
N LEU A 956 -4.50 -6.66 41.84
CA LEU A 956 -5.90 -6.33 41.56
C LEU A 956 -6.85 -7.49 41.91
N VAL A 957 -6.47 -8.73 41.63
CA VAL A 957 -7.25 -9.93 42.01
C VAL A 957 -7.23 -10.18 43.52
N ALA A 958 -6.13 -9.89 44.21
CA ALA A 958 -6.11 -9.93 45.67
C ALA A 958 -7.07 -8.89 46.25
N ALA A 959 -7.02 -7.66 45.72
CA ALA A 959 -7.87 -6.55 46.16
C ALA A 959 -9.36 -6.77 45.85
N SER A 960 -9.71 -7.54 44.82
CA SER A 960 -11.12 -7.87 44.53
C SER A 960 -11.73 -8.85 45.52
N GLY A 961 -10.91 -9.65 46.22
CA GLY A 961 -11.39 -10.69 47.13
C GLY A 961 -12.10 -11.86 46.42
N THR A 962 -11.97 -11.99 45.10
CA THR A 962 -12.73 -12.98 44.30
C THR A 962 -11.99 -14.28 44.01
N ARG A 963 -10.81 -14.51 44.61
CA ARG A 963 -10.06 -15.76 44.44
C ARG A 963 -10.92 -16.99 44.80
N GLY A 964 -10.71 -18.09 44.09
CA GLY A 964 -11.49 -19.34 44.24
C GLY A 964 -12.83 -19.35 43.50
N THR A 965 -13.29 -18.21 42.98
CA THR A 965 -14.50 -18.14 42.13
C THR A 965 -14.34 -19.06 40.92
N ALA A 966 -15.41 -19.78 40.58
CA ALA A 966 -15.44 -20.62 39.39
C ALA A 966 -15.58 -19.74 38.13
N VAL A 967 -14.76 -20.00 37.12
CA VAL A 967 -14.81 -19.28 35.84
C VAL A 967 -14.88 -20.29 34.70
N THR A 968 -15.84 -20.11 33.79
CA THR A 968 -15.92 -20.90 32.56
C THR A 968 -15.57 -20.02 31.38
N VAL A 969 -14.50 -20.36 30.66
CA VAL A 969 -14.15 -19.76 29.37
C VAL A 969 -14.97 -20.46 28.30
N TRP A 970 -15.92 -19.75 27.69
CA TRP A 970 -16.77 -20.28 26.63
C TRP A 970 -16.19 -19.96 25.26
N ASP A 971 -16.36 -20.87 24.32
CA ASP A 971 -16.14 -20.60 22.90
C ASP A 971 -16.95 -21.59 22.06
N SER A 972 -16.99 -21.34 20.76
CA SER A 972 -17.48 -22.30 19.78
C SER A 972 -16.39 -23.28 19.37
N ARG A 973 -16.76 -24.56 19.22
CA ARG A 973 -15.84 -25.59 18.68
C ARG A 973 -15.62 -25.47 17.16
N ASP A 974 -16.44 -24.68 16.48
CA ASP A 974 -16.56 -24.62 15.02
C ASP A 974 -16.49 -23.19 14.44
N ALA A 975 -16.51 -22.12 15.24
CA ALA A 975 -16.41 -20.72 14.77
C ALA A 975 -14.99 -20.25 14.40
N GLY A 976 -14.06 -21.16 14.11
CA GLY A 976 -12.71 -20.81 13.63
C GLY A 976 -11.72 -20.26 14.66
N ASN A 977 -12.16 -19.79 15.83
CA ASN A 977 -11.31 -19.34 16.93
C ASN A 977 -10.26 -20.40 17.36
N PRO A 978 -9.00 -20.02 17.67
CA PRO A 978 -8.02 -21.00 18.13
C PRO A 978 -8.29 -21.40 19.58
N THR A 979 -8.86 -22.60 19.81
CA THR A 979 -9.13 -23.16 21.16
C THR A 979 -7.95 -23.09 22.13
N SER A 980 -6.72 -23.12 21.61
CA SER A 980 -5.50 -22.94 22.41
C SER A 980 -5.43 -21.59 23.16
N VAL A 981 -6.15 -20.57 22.69
CA VAL A 981 -6.30 -19.25 23.33
C VAL A 981 -7.20 -19.37 24.56
N ASP A 982 -8.34 -20.05 24.45
CA ASP A 982 -9.22 -20.33 25.60
C ASP A 982 -8.50 -21.12 26.69
N GLU A 983 -7.77 -22.17 26.29
CA GLU A 983 -6.99 -22.98 27.23
C GLU A 983 -5.89 -22.16 27.92
N TYR A 984 -5.25 -21.26 27.16
CA TYR A 984 -4.25 -20.35 27.69
C TYR A 984 -4.86 -19.41 28.74
N VAL A 985 -6.02 -18.81 28.44
CA VAL A 985 -6.71 -17.90 29.35
C VAL A 985 -7.24 -18.65 30.58
N ALA A 986 -7.75 -19.87 30.43
CA ALA A 986 -8.14 -20.70 31.57
C ALA A 986 -6.92 -21.05 32.46
N ARG A 987 -5.76 -21.36 31.88
CA ARG A 987 -4.50 -21.54 32.65
C ARG A 987 -4.08 -20.27 33.37
N LEU A 988 -4.17 -19.12 32.70
CA LEU A 988 -3.84 -17.82 33.26
C LEU A 988 -4.73 -17.47 34.46
N LEU A 989 -6.05 -17.66 34.32
CA LEU A 989 -7.02 -17.44 35.39
C LEU A 989 -6.77 -18.38 36.59
N ARG A 990 -6.36 -19.63 36.36
CA ARG A 990 -5.92 -20.52 37.45
C ARG A 990 -4.67 -19.98 38.16
N GLY A 991 -3.71 -19.44 37.41
CA GLY A 991 -2.52 -18.79 37.97
C GLY A 991 -2.86 -17.56 38.83
N LEU A 992 -3.90 -16.81 38.47
CA LEU A 992 -4.42 -15.68 39.26
C LEU A 992 -5.23 -16.10 40.49
N GLY A 993 -5.51 -17.40 40.66
CA GLY A 993 -6.21 -17.96 41.82
C GLY A 993 -7.69 -18.29 41.60
N TYR A 994 -8.17 -18.39 40.36
CA TYR A 994 -9.55 -18.80 40.04
C TYR A 994 -9.67 -20.31 39.75
N ARG A 995 -10.87 -20.87 39.89
CA ARG A 995 -11.18 -22.23 39.42
C ARG A 995 -11.70 -22.18 37.99
N ALA A 996 -10.78 -22.08 37.03
CA ALA A 996 -11.12 -21.88 35.62
C ALA A 996 -11.15 -23.17 34.79
N SER A 997 -12.15 -23.30 33.90
CA SER A 997 -12.32 -24.41 32.93
C SER A 997 -12.75 -23.88 31.56
N VAL A 998 -12.56 -24.67 30.49
CA VAL A 998 -12.99 -24.33 29.12
C VAL A 998 -14.24 -25.12 28.77
N ARG A 999 -15.20 -24.49 28.09
CA ARG A 999 -16.42 -25.13 27.60
C ARG A 999 -16.70 -24.75 26.14
N LEU A 1000 -16.64 -25.74 25.26
CA LEU A 1000 -16.88 -25.57 23.83
C LEU A 1000 -18.25 -26.14 23.43
N ILE A 1001 -19.06 -25.33 22.74
CA ILE A 1001 -20.37 -25.75 22.19
C ILE A 1001 -20.42 -25.48 20.67
N PRO A 1002 -21.36 -26.06 19.90
CA PRO A 1002 -21.54 -25.68 18.50
C PRO A 1002 -21.89 -24.19 18.36
N HIS A 1003 -21.44 -23.54 17.29
CA HIS A 1003 -21.67 -22.12 17.05
C HIS A 1003 -23.18 -21.78 17.04
N HIS A 1004 -23.97 -22.55 16.29
CA HIS A 1004 -25.43 -22.38 16.23
C HIS A 1004 -26.11 -22.48 17.61
N ALA A 1005 -25.55 -23.25 18.55
CA ALA A 1005 -26.15 -23.44 19.87
C ALA A 1005 -26.16 -22.17 20.73
N PHE A 1006 -25.27 -21.20 20.46
CA PHE A 1006 -25.33 -19.87 21.08
C PHE A 1006 -26.60 -19.12 20.67
N PHE A 1007 -27.10 -19.35 19.46
CA PHE A 1007 -28.26 -18.68 18.87
C PHE A 1007 -29.55 -19.52 18.89
N ASP A 1008 -29.52 -20.82 19.12
CA ASP A 1008 -30.77 -21.61 19.12
C ASP A 1008 -31.34 -21.79 20.54
N SER A 1009 -30.53 -21.60 21.59
CA SER A 1009 -30.88 -21.88 23.00
C SER A 1009 -31.14 -20.62 23.87
N HIS A 1010 -31.53 -19.54 23.18
CA HIS A 1010 -31.26 -18.12 23.45
C HIS A 1010 -31.20 -17.59 24.90
N PRO A 1011 -32.09 -17.88 25.86
CA PRO A 1011 -32.02 -17.20 27.15
C PRO A 1011 -31.11 -17.90 28.18
N ARG A 1012 -31.00 -19.23 28.15
CA ARG A 1012 -30.47 -19.99 29.30
C ARG A 1012 -28.96 -20.10 29.29
N VAL A 1013 -28.37 -20.38 28.13
CA VAL A 1013 -26.93 -20.50 27.98
C VAL A 1013 -26.29 -19.12 28.02
N PHE A 1014 -26.80 -18.18 27.22
CA PHE A 1014 -26.25 -16.83 27.08
C PHE A 1014 -26.19 -16.08 28.43
N LYS A 1015 -27.21 -16.21 29.29
CA LYS A 1015 -27.21 -15.59 30.64
C LYS A 1015 -26.19 -16.16 31.63
N ARG A 1016 -25.55 -17.31 31.33
CA ARG A 1016 -24.59 -17.99 32.21
C ARG A 1016 -23.14 -17.85 31.73
N ILE A 1017 -22.93 -17.30 30.54
CA ILE A 1017 -21.59 -17.09 30.00
C ILE A 1017 -20.93 -15.98 30.80
N GLN A 1018 -19.76 -16.28 31.38
CA GLN A 1018 -18.96 -15.31 32.13
C GLN A 1018 -17.98 -14.57 31.22
N LEU A 1019 -17.35 -15.30 30.28
CA LEU A 1019 -16.55 -14.75 29.20
C LEU A 1019 -16.63 -15.65 27.97
N ILE A 1020 -16.53 -15.05 26.78
CA ILE A 1020 -16.51 -15.74 25.49
C ILE A 1020 -15.54 -15.08 24.53
N GLN A 1021 -14.84 -15.88 23.72
CA GLN A 1021 -13.99 -15.36 22.65
C GLN A 1021 -14.86 -14.88 21.47
N GLY A 1022 -14.51 -13.73 20.91
CA GLY A 1022 -15.19 -13.15 19.75
C GLY A 1022 -14.25 -12.33 18.88
N GLY A 1023 -14.79 -11.83 17.78
CA GLY A 1023 -14.13 -10.87 16.90
C GLY A 1023 -15.13 -9.87 16.37
N TRP A 1024 -14.67 -8.65 16.08
CA TRP A 1024 -15.49 -7.59 15.53
C TRP A 1024 -14.68 -6.76 14.54
N GLY A 1025 -15.29 -6.49 13.39
CA GLY A 1025 -14.80 -5.63 12.33
C GLY A 1025 -15.99 -5.06 11.58
N ASP A 1026 -16.04 -3.74 11.46
CA ASP A 1026 -17.11 -2.97 10.80
C ASP A 1026 -16.50 -1.68 10.24
N THR A 1027 -17.20 -1.02 9.34
CA THR A 1027 -16.80 0.24 8.70
C THR A 1027 -17.40 1.48 9.37
N ALA A 1028 -18.30 1.28 10.35
CA ALA A 1028 -19.11 2.35 10.93
C ALA A 1028 -19.15 2.38 12.46
N TYR A 1029 -19.66 3.48 13.01
CA TYR A 1029 -19.60 3.83 14.44
C TYR A 1029 -20.86 3.52 15.24
N GLY A 1030 -21.96 3.17 14.57
CA GLY A 1030 -23.18 2.71 15.24
C GLY A 1030 -22.94 1.54 16.18
N PHE A 1031 -21.85 0.79 16.00
CA PHE A 1031 -21.45 -0.30 16.90
C PHE A 1031 -21.19 0.15 18.33
N PHE A 1032 -20.65 1.36 18.59
CA PHE A 1032 -20.39 1.81 19.95
C PHE A 1032 -21.68 1.91 20.75
N ALA A 1033 -22.67 2.60 20.17
CA ALA A 1033 -24.00 2.72 20.74
C ALA A 1033 -24.70 1.35 20.83
N ALA A 1034 -24.52 0.49 19.84
CA ALA A 1034 -25.10 -0.85 19.84
C ALA A 1034 -24.51 -1.74 20.95
N TRP A 1035 -23.19 -1.84 21.10
CA TRP A 1035 -22.58 -2.86 21.96
C TRP A 1035 -22.33 -2.40 23.40
N PHE A 1036 -22.12 -1.11 23.63
CA PHE A 1036 -21.67 -0.61 24.93
C PHE A 1036 -22.68 0.30 25.63
N SER A 1037 -23.72 0.76 24.94
CA SER A 1037 -24.70 1.65 25.57
C SER A 1037 -25.77 0.92 26.38
N CYS A 1038 -26.26 1.59 27.43
CA CYS A 1038 -27.39 1.12 28.23
C CYS A 1038 -28.76 1.17 27.53
N ARG A 1039 -28.87 1.87 26.38
CA ARG A 1039 -30.15 2.07 25.67
C ARG A 1039 -30.42 1.00 24.62
N ASN A 1040 -29.49 0.07 24.39
CA ASN A 1040 -29.73 -1.04 23.47
C ASN A 1040 -30.75 -2.03 24.06
N ALA A 1041 -31.80 -2.32 23.28
CA ALA A 1041 -32.76 -3.37 23.59
C ALA A 1041 -32.12 -4.79 23.56
N PHE A 1042 -30.94 -4.93 22.96
CA PHE A 1042 -30.21 -6.17 22.80
C PHE A 1042 -29.02 -6.27 23.76
N ASN A 1043 -29.22 -7.06 24.81
CA ASN A 1043 -28.27 -7.30 25.89
C ASN A 1043 -27.07 -8.20 25.50
N HIS A 1044 -26.55 -8.07 24.27
CA HIS A 1044 -25.43 -8.88 23.80
C HIS A 1044 -24.08 -8.38 24.31
N GLY A 1045 -23.96 -7.08 24.60
CA GLY A 1045 -22.72 -6.47 25.08
C GLY A 1045 -22.26 -6.93 26.46
N TRP A 1046 -23.21 -7.35 27.31
CA TRP A 1046 -23.09 -7.51 28.78
C TRP A 1046 -22.42 -6.34 29.52
N PHE A 1047 -22.21 -5.22 28.83
CA PHE A 1047 -21.66 -3.97 29.29
C PHE A 1047 -22.74 -2.88 29.13
N CYS A 1048 -22.64 -1.81 29.91
CA CYS A 1048 -23.64 -0.75 29.95
C CYS A 1048 -23.00 0.54 30.46
N ASP A 1049 -22.68 1.45 29.54
CA ASP A 1049 -22.38 2.84 29.85
C ASP A 1049 -23.53 3.73 29.34
N ARG A 1050 -24.01 4.63 30.19
CA ARG A 1050 -25.11 5.56 29.86
C ARG A 1050 -24.64 6.70 28.95
N ARG A 1051 -23.34 7.00 28.91
CA ARG A 1051 -22.76 8.11 28.17
C ARG A 1051 -22.49 7.77 26.71
N VAL A 1052 -22.07 6.52 26.42
CA VAL A 1052 -21.66 6.10 25.06
C VAL A 1052 -22.72 6.38 24.00
N ALA A 1053 -24.02 6.24 24.32
CA ALA A 1053 -25.07 6.55 23.35
C ALA A 1053 -25.12 8.05 22.97
N SER A 1054 -24.97 8.96 23.92
CA SER A 1054 -24.93 10.39 23.62
C SER A 1054 -23.60 10.80 23.00
N GLU A 1055 -22.47 10.33 23.56
CA GLU A 1055 -21.13 10.62 23.04
C GLU A 1055 -20.99 10.16 21.57
N ASN A 1056 -21.54 8.99 21.21
CA ASN A 1056 -21.52 8.51 19.84
C ASN A 1056 -22.44 9.34 18.91
N SER A 1057 -23.63 9.71 19.37
CA SER A 1057 -24.55 10.57 18.60
C SER A 1057 -23.98 11.97 18.37
N ASP A 1058 -23.23 12.51 19.34
CA ASP A 1058 -22.55 13.79 19.23
C ASP A 1058 -21.38 13.69 18.22
N ALA A 1059 -20.62 12.59 18.26
CA ALA A 1059 -19.55 12.31 17.29
C ALA A 1059 -20.10 12.14 15.87
N GLU A 1060 -21.20 11.40 15.69
CA GLU A 1060 -21.91 11.27 14.41
C GLU A 1060 -22.36 12.64 13.91
N SER A 1061 -23.03 13.45 14.72
CA SER A 1061 -23.47 14.80 14.32
C SER A 1061 -22.28 15.71 13.94
N LEU A 1062 -21.14 15.56 14.61
CA LEU A 1062 -19.93 16.30 14.32
C LEU A 1062 -19.30 15.90 12.97
N ALA A 1063 -19.49 14.67 12.51
CA ALA A 1063 -18.85 14.16 11.29
C ALA A 1063 -19.27 14.95 10.04
N GLU A 1064 -20.47 15.54 10.01
CA GLU A 1064 -20.94 16.38 8.89
C GLU A 1064 -20.16 17.70 8.75
N THR A 1065 -19.62 18.21 9.85
CA THR A 1065 -18.97 19.55 9.89
C THR A 1065 -17.48 19.47 10.21
N SER A 1066 -17.05 18.39 10.87
CA SER A 1066 -15.67 18.12 11.24
C SER A 1066 -15.43 16.61 11.35
N PRO A 1067 -15.14 15.92 10.23
CA PRO A 1067 -14.76 14.50 10.22
C PRO A 1067 -13.62 14.17 11.20
N ARG A 1068 -12.58 15.02 11.25
CA ARG A 1068 -11.47 14.89 12.22
C ARG A 1068 -11.92 15.07 13.67
N GLY A 1069 -12.84 15.99 13.92
CA GLY A 1069 -13.46 16.18 15.24
C GLY A 1069 -14.22 14.93 15.68
N ALA A 1070 -15.00 14.34 14.77
CA ALA A 1070 -15.72 13.09 15.00
C ALA A 1070 -14.77 11.92 15.26
N ALA A 1071 -13.73 11.74 14.44
CA ALA A 1071 -12.67 10.76 14.66
C ALA A 1071 -12.01 10.92 16.04
N SER A 1072 -11.73 12.15 16.46
CA SER A 1072 -11.18 12.43 17.79
C SER A 1072 -12.15 12.07 18.93
N ALA A 1073 -13.46 12.28 18.72
CA ALA A 1073 -14.50 11.89 19.67
C ALA A 1073 -14.64 10.36 19.77
N TRP A 1074 -14.67 9.63 18.64
CA TRP A 1074 -14.67 8.17 18.64
C TRP A 1074 -13.39 7.58 19.28
N ALA A 1075 -12.24 8.19 19.05
CA ALA A 1075 -10.99 7.83 19.74
C ALA A 1075 -11.08 8.01 21.26
N ALA A 1076 -11.85 9.00 21.73
CA ALA A 1076 -12.10 9.17 23.17
C ALA A 1076 -13.01 8.06 23.71
N ILE A 1077 -14.07 7.69 22.98
CA ILE A 1077 -14.96 6.57 23.33
C ILE A 1077 -14.20 5.24 23.40
N ASP A 1078 -13.37 4.92 22.40
CA ASP A 1078 -12.54 3.69 22.44
C ASP A 1078 -11.61 3.67 23.66
N ARG A 1079 -10.90 4.78 23.93
CA ARG A 1079 -10.00 4.89 25.09
C ARG A 1079 -10.74 4.70 26.42
N GLN A 1080 -11.94 5.26 26.54
CA GLN A 1080 -12.82 5.06 27.70
C GLN A 1080 -13.20 3.60 27.88
N LEU A 1081 -13.71 2.94 26.84
CA LEU A 1081 -14.13 1.55 26.88
C LEU A 1081 -12.96 0.60 27.21
N VAL A 1082 -11.79 0.88 26.65
CA VAL A 1082 -10.54 0.20 27.01
C VAL A 1082 -10.24 0.43 28.49
N ALA A 1083 -10.23 1.67 28.98
CA ALA A 1083 -9.94 1.97 30.39
C ALA A 1083 -10.95 1.33 31.38
N GLU A 1084 -12.18 1.10 30.95
CA GLU A 1084 -13.24 0.44 31.73
C GLU A 1084 -13.19 -1.10 31.64
N ALA A 1085 -12.27 -1.61 30.81
CA ALA A 1085 -12.12 -3.02 30.47
C ALA A 1085 -13.48 -3.62 30.06
N ALA A 1086 -14.18 -2.91 29.17
CA ALA A 1086 -15.48 -3.34 28.65
C ALA A 1086 -15.35 -4.71 27.97
N TRP A 1087 -14.34 -4.83 27.11
CA TRP A 1087 -13.84 -6.08 26.56
C TRP A 1087 -12.35 -6.25 26.89
N VAL A 1088 -11.80 -7.42 26.56
CA VAL A 1088 -10.37 -7.72 26.63
C VAL A 1088 -9.83 -7.96 25.22
N PRO A 1089 -9.38 -6.92 24.50
CA PRO A 1089 -8.78 -7.08 23.19
C PRO A 1089 -7.49 -7.90 23.23
N LEU A 1090 -7.28 -8.73 22.21
CA LEU A 1090 -6.19 -9.68 22.14
C LEU A 1090 -5.24 -9.34 21.00
N VAL A 1091 -5.76 -9.37 19.77
CA VAL A 1091 -5.02 -9.18 18.53
C VAL A 1091 -5.90 -8.54 17.45
N ASP A 1092 -5.29 -7.73 16.59
CA ASP A 1092 -5.86 -7.39 15.28
C ASP A 1092 -5.56 -8.56 14.33
N LEU A 1093 -6.59 -9.08 13.66
CA LEU A 1093 -6.46 -10.22 12.78
C LEU A 1093 -5.83 -9.84 11.44
N LYS A 1094 -4.99 -10.74 10.93
CA LYS A 1094 -4.53 -10.77 9.54
C LYS A 1094 -4.89 -12.13 8.96
N GLY A 1095 -5.09 -12.20 7.65
CA GLY A 1095 -5.47 -13.44 6.99
C GLY A 1095 -4.59 -13.75 5.80
N ILE A 1096 -4.60 -15.04 5.46
CA ILE A 1096 -4.09 -15.54 4.18
C ILE A 1096 -5.15 -16.49 3.64
N ASP A 1097 -5.63 -16.20 2.45
CA ASP A 1097 -6.47 -17.11 1.69
C ASP A 1097 -5.62 -18.12 0.94
N PHE A 1098 -6.14 -19.35 0.85
CA PHE A 1098 -5.56 -20.41 0.05
C PHE A 1098 -6.57 -20.87 -1.00
N VAL A 1099 -6.22 -20.71 -2.27
CA VAL A 1099 -7.08 -21.08 -3.40
C VAL A 1099 -6.52 -22.27 -4.16
N SER A 1100 -7.37 -22.99 -4.90
CA SER A 1100 -6.91 -24.10 -5.74
C SER A 1100 -6.17 -23.60 -6.98
N ALA A 1101 -5.40 -24.50 -7.60
CA ALA A 1101 -4.66 -24.21 -8.82
C ALA A 1101 -5.55 -23.94 -10.04
N ARG A 1102 -6.87 -24.16 -9.92
CA ARG A 1102 -7.88 -23.85 -10.94
C ARG A 1102 -8.32 -22.39 -10.87
N VAL A 1103 -8.29 -21.78 -9.69
CA VAL A 1103 -8.77 -20.42 -9.47
C VAL A 1103 -7.85 -19.41 -10.15
N ARG A 1104 -8.46 -18.47 -10.86
CA ARG A 1104 -7.84 -17.30 -11.47
C ARG A 1104 -8.67 -16.07 -11.14
N ASN A 1105 -8.08 -14.90 -11.36
CA ASN A 1105 -8.71 -13.61 -11.05
C ASN A 1105 -9.15 -13.49 -9.58
N TYR A 1106 -8.30 -13.95 -8.66
CA TYR A 1106 -8.53 -13.74 -7.24
C TYR A 1106 -8.34 -12.26 -6.91
N HIS A 1107 -9.38 -11.64 -6.36
CA HIS A 1107 -9.40 -10.28 -5.84
C HIS A 1107 -9.86 -10.30 -4.38
N PHE A 1108 -9.29 -9.42 -3.56
CA PHE A 1108 -9.67 -9.26 -2.16
C PHE A 1108 -10.25 -7.87 -1.87
N HIS A 1109 -11.53 -7.82 -1.54
CA HIS A 1109 -12.24 -6.61 -1.11
C HIS A 1109 -11.99 -6.34 0.39
N PRO A 1110 -11.67 -5.09 0.79
CA PRO A 1110 -11.27 -4.77 2.17
C PRO A 1110 -12.35 -5.04 3.23
N TYR A 1111 -13.63 -5.06 2.85
CA TYR A 1111 -14.75 -5.26 3.78
C TYR A 1111 -15.54 -6.56 3.61
N SER A 1112 -15.50 -7.17 2.42
CA SER A 1112 -16.30 -8.37 2.09
C SER A 1112 -15.43 -9.59 1.76
N GLY A 1113 -14.10 -9.44 1.77
CA GLY A 1113 -13.15 -10.52 1.53
C GLY A 1113 -12.99 -10.88 0.06
N MET A 1114 -12.70 -12.15 -0.23
CA MET A 1114 -12.55 -12.65 -1.59
C MET A 1114 -13.82 -12.42 -2.42
N ILE A 1115 -13.71 -11.81 -3.60
CA ILE A 1115 -14.83 -11.56 -4.51
C ILE A 1115 -15.15 -12.81 -5.33
N ALA A 1116 -16.16 -13.59 -4.92
CA ALA A 1116 -16.41 -14.92 -5.46
C ALA A 1116 -16.96 -14.94 -6.90
N ASP A 1117 -17.83 -14.00 -7.26
CA ASP A 1117 -18.42 -13.91 -8.60
C ASP A 1117 -17.44 -13.47 -9.67
N GLN A 1118 -16.35 -12.78 -9.33
CA GLN A 1118 -15.31 -12.41 -10.29
C GLN A 1118 -14.24 -13.49 -10.48
N LEU A 1119 -14.22 -14.56 -9.67
CA LEU A 1119 -13.30 -15.68 -9.89
C LEU A 1119 -13.65 -16.46 -11.15
N TRP A 1120 -12.66 -17.00 -11.84
CA TRP A 1120 -12.91 -17.99 -12.89
C TRP A 1120 -11.96 -19.18 -12.78
N LEU A 1121 -12.33 -20.25 -13.47
CA LEU A 1121 -11.72 -21.57 -13.30
C LEU A 1121 -11.03 -22.00 -14.59
N ARG A 1122 -9.82 -22.54 -14.46
CA ARG A 1122 -9.06 -23.17 -15.54
C ARG A 1122 -8.92 -24.67 -15.34
#